data_AF-A0A927X4I3-F1
#
_entry.id   AF-A0A927X4I3-F1
#
_cell.length_a   1.000
_cell.length_b   1.000
_cell.length_c   1.000
_cell.angle_alpha   90.00
_cell.angle_beta   90.00
_cell.angle_gamma   90.00
#
_symmetry.space_group_name_H-M   'P 1'
#
loop_
_entity.id
_entity.type
_entity.pdbx_description
1 polymer ?
#
loop_
_entity_poly.entity_id
_entity_poly.type
_entity_poly.pdbx_seq_one_letter_code
_entity_poly.pdbx_strand_id
1 'polypeptide(L)'
;MAKFKIFDQSKNNENPYIYSGYVNSRNEFDALGHIVWNSSNEYYFGEWFNGVRTGQGAYKFPSGDCYYGGFKAANKHGLGLSSLQKNEFYLGNFIDNQRTGLGVYVFANGDFLYGKFENGKVHGKAIYYHADSHQFEFNLYENGQEKQEVLIKEPFVIEGKWNNSPIMLKDYMNNPFDYTSGTNSSNLKWEFNCQKDSKNNYNGVGAMEWVDGSYYFGEIANGSRDGVGIFKYKNNDMHFGCFKNQMLEGKGFYLMTSKGKAYLATYEKDAKHGHAFIFYQSGELYYGNFNNGVLEGNVFIIDKNFGVSYNTYRDNKYISEDRMFPFSIESNSNNNNNNNSDSNESNRVFEDATNSNSKGKPAGDSGNSSNVKQSSKDASKELDALIGLESVKRELKRIKAYAVKNKDKNINIHMAFLGNPGTGKTVVARLIGQILYEAGVLKNNNFVECSRETLISMYIGETAIKTKKVIADAMGGVLFIDEAYSLYQKGSEKDFGKEAIVELLKAMEDSRGEFCCIMAGYSNEMMELFEANPGFKSRVQFFINFPDYSETELTEIGKLMLKNMDYTMDDEALRLAIKIAYNKHKLPNFANAREVRNILEKTAIIQALRTEEEFENRTILKEDIETFAKEHNINLDDEPKEVKVPMVKLSYLEELAQKHVAKNVVDNMVDVKEAVISLKVDMPGGKSESSGFIITPDGYAVTCAHCVNGEKGIQVRRRILDRRGNEVDIYYKAALVAMDVPADVAIIKILDLTGDNSYIDLLPHGNVDYDTLDNIIMLGYPFGVSRFDNVSTNVGKIVSYQKRTDGPDFINIDLTAKSGNSGSGVLNLEQGYAIGVLCGANLSHDGAMYQDVNYCRPISYVWDLIVRNQEKELSN
;
A
#
# COMPACT_ATOMS: atom_id res chain seq x y z
N MET A 1 25.32 -12.21 -44.91
CA MET A 1 25.19 -11.80 -43.50
C MET A 1 24.35 -10.54 -43.46
N ALA A 2 23.34 -10.51 -42.59
CA ALA A 2 22.56 -9.31 -42.36
C ALA A 2 23.45 -8.21 -41.77
N LYS A 3 23.27 -6.97 -42.22
CA LYS A 3 24.04 -5.81 -41.74
C LYS A 3 23.10 -4.87 -41.01
N PHE A 4 23.54 -4.34 -39.88
CA PHE A 4 22.77 -3.33 -39.15
C PHE A 4 22.74 -2.00 -39.94
N LYS A 5 21.56 -1.39 -40.09
CA LYS A 5 21.37 -0.10 -40.77
C LYS A 5 20.27 0.73 -40.11
N ILE A 6 20.39 2.05 -40.32
CA ILE A 6 19.36 3.03 -40.00
C ILE A 6 18.88 3.65 -41.31
N PHE A 7 17.57 3.65 -41.54
CA PHE A 7 16.91 4.36 -42.63
C PHE A 7 16.02 5.44 -42.03
N ASP A 8 16.41 6.70 -42.24
CA ASP A 8 15.57 7.84 -41.93
C ASP A 8 14.86 8.29 -43.22
N GLN A 9 13.57 7.97 -43.32
CA GLN A 9 12.67 8.41 -44.40
C GLN A 9 11.65 9.43 -43.87
N SER A 10 11.96 10.11 -42.76
CA SER A 10 11.06 11.12 -42.15
C SER A 10 10.71 12.28 -43.07
N LYS A 11 11.55 12.55 -44.09
CA LYS A 11 11.36 13.62 -45.09
C LYS A 11 10.70 13.13 -46.39
N ASN A 12 10.30 11.87 -46.49
CA ASN A 12 9.66 11.32 -47.68
C ASN A 12 8.14 11.62 -47.66
N ASN A 13 7.57 11.98 -48.81
CA ASN A 13 6.16 12.38 -48.92
C ASN A 13 5.20 11.18 -48.86
N GLU A 14 5.68 9.96 -49.12
CA GLU A 14 4.89 8.73 -49.05
C GLU A 14 5.31 7.91 -47.83
N ASN A 15 4.43 7.87 -46.82
CA ASN A 15 4.55 7.07 -45.59
C ASN A 15 5.88 7.25 -44.82
N PRO A 16 6.11 8.42 -44.18
CA PRO A 16 7.37 8.74 -43.52
C PRO A 16 7.64 7.79 -42.35
N TYR A 17 8.81 7.15 -42.35
CA TYR A 17 9.22 6.22 -41.29
C TYR A 17 10.70 6.37 -40.93
N ILE A 18 11.03 5.88 -39.75
CA ILE A 18 12.42 5.68 -39.31
C ILE A 18 12.56 4.19 -38.96
N TYR A 19 13.46 3.49 -39.65
CA TYR A 19 13.80 2.10 -39.37
C TYR A 19 15.21 1.99 -38.82
N SER A 20 15.40 1.11 -37.84
CA SER A 20 16.70 0.79 -37.28
C SER A 20 16.75 -0.70 -36.94
N GLY A 21 17.64 -1.44 -37.60
CA GLY A 21 17.67 -2.90 -37.52
C GLY A 21 18.57 -3.55 -38.56
N TYR A 22 18.53 -4.89 -38.60
CA TYR A 22 19.28 -5.68 -39.57
C TYR A 22 18.62 -5.64 -40.96
N VAL A 23 19.44 -5.61 -42.01
CA VAL A 23 18.98 -5.73 -43.40
C VAL A 23 19.77 -6.78 -44.17
N ASN A 24 19.12 -7.39 -45.16
CA ASN A 24 19.74 -8.35 -46.05
C ASN A 24 20.63 -7.65 -47.11
N SER A 25 21.21 -8.42 -48.02
CA SER A 25 22.09 -7.91 -49.08
C SER A 25 21.39 -6.98 -50.09
N ARG A 26 20.05 -6.95 -50.09
CA ARG A 26 19.21 -6.08 -50.93
C ARG A 26 18.72 -4.83 -50.19
N ASN A 27 19.19 -4.58 -48.96
CA ASN A 27 18.71 -3.52 -48.06
C ASN A 27 17.25 -3.67 -47.62
N GLU A 28 16.66 -4.87 -47.73
CA GLU A 28 15.34 -5.17 -47.19
C GLU A 28 15.47 -5.51 -45.70
N PHE A 29 14.48 -5.13 -44.88
CA PHE A 29 14.46 -5.42 -43.44
C PHE A 29 14.52 -6.94 -43.19
N ASP A 30 15.42 -7.38 -42.32
CA ASP A 30 15.70 -8.80 -42.10
C ASP A 30 16.19 -9.03 -40.66
N ALA A 31 15.93 -10.20 -40.07
CA ALA A 31 16.20 -10.48 -38.65
C ALA A 31 15.58 -9.43 -37.71
N LEU A 32 16.23 -9.02 -36.61
CA LEU A 32 15.63 -8.08 -35.65
C LEU A 32 15.71 -6.63 -36.11
N GLY A 33 14.62 -5.88 -35.95
CA GLY A 33 14.60 -4.45 -36.20
C GLY A 33 13.34 -3.77 -35.68
N HIS A 34 13.39 -2.44 -35.60
CA HIS A 34 12.23 -1.62 -35.25
C HIS A 34 11.98 -0.52 -36.27
N ILE A 35 10.74 -0.08 -36.31
CA ILE A 35 10.26 0.96 -37.22
C ILE A 35 9.21 1.81 -36.52
N VAL A 36 9.32 3.12 -36.73
CA VAL A 36 8.35 4.13 -36.30
C VAL A 36 7.78 4.80 -37.54
N TRP A 37 6.46 4.82 -37.70
CA TRP A 37 5.81 5.56 -38.78
C TRP A 37 5.29 6.90 -38.24
N ASN A 38 5.91 8.00 -38.69
CA ASN A 38 5.70 9.33 -38.13
C ASN A 38 4.28 9.88 -38.35
N SER A 39 3.59 9.43 -39.40
CA SER A 39 2.25 9.91 -39.76
C SER A 39 1.10 9.18 -39.08
N SER A 40 1.31 7.97 -38.54
CA SER A 40 0.23 7.09 -38.07
C SER A 40 0.30 6.73 -36.58
N ASN A 41 1.28 7.25 -35.82
CA ASN A 41 1.55 6.84 -34.43
C ASN A 41 1.66 5.31 -34.29
N GLU A 42 2.16 4.66 -35.35
CA GLU A 42 2.31 3.23 -35.48
C GLU A 42 3.76 2.84 -35.20
N TYR A 43 3.95 1.71 -34.54
CA TYR A 43 5.27 1.24 -34.14
C TYR A 43 5.36 -0.28 -34.26
N TYR A 44 6.50 -0.78 -34.72
CA TYR A 44 6.82 -2.21 -34.66
C TYR A 44 8.24 -2.44 -34.18
N PHE A 45 8.41 -3.44 -33.32
CA PHE A 45 9.69 -4.06 -32.99
C PHE A 45 9.54 -5.58 -33.16
N GLY A 46 10.45 -6.22 -33.87
CA GLY A 46 10.42 -7.68 -33.97
C GLY A 46 11.24 -8.22 -35.11
N GLU A 47 10.97 -9.47 -35.45
CA GLU A 47 11.65 -10.17 -36.53
C GLU A 47 11.07 -9.78 -37.91
N TRP A 48 11.98 -9.66 -38.87
CA TRP A 48 11.72 -9.33 -40.26
C TRP A 48 12.32 -10.41 -41.16
N PHE A 49 11.67 -10.65 -42.30
CA PHE A 49 12.24 -11.45 -43.36
C PHE A 49 11.86 -10.83 -44.71
N ASN A 50 12.86 -10.39 -45.47
CA ASN A 50 12.70 -9.70 -46.77
C ASN A 50 11.66 -8.57 -46.74
N GLY A 51 11.75 -7.68 -45.73
CA GLY A 51 10.86 -6.53 -45.59
C GLY A 51 9.49 -6.83 -44.99
N VAL A 52 9.20 -8.09 -44.63
CA VAL A 52 7.90 -8.50 -44.07
C VAL A 52 8.06 -8.91 -42.61
N ARG A 53 7.17 -8.39 -41.75
CA ARG A 53 7.10 -8.76 -40.33
C ARG A 53 6.82 -10.26 -40.19
N THR A 54 7.64 -10.94 -39.40
CA THR A 54 7.56 -12.38 -39.16
C THR A 54 8.00 -12.71 -37.73
N GLY A 55 8.01 -13.98 -37.33
CA GLY A 55 8.59 -14.40 -36.05
C GLY A 55 7.92 -13.75 -34.85
N GLN A 56 8.67 -13.44 -33.79
CA GLN A 56 8.13 -12.75 -32.61
C GLN A 56 8.25 -11.23 -32.76
N GLY A 57 7.24 -10.49 -32.30
CA GLY A 57 7.26 -9.03 -32.30
C GLY A 57 6.20 -8.35 -31.44
N ALA A 58 6.36 -7.04 -31.32
CA ALA A 58 5.50 -6.10 -30.64
C ALA A 58 5.06 -5.02 -31.63
N TYR A 59 3.76 -4.76 -31.70
CA TYR A 59 3.17 -3.83 -32.64
C TYR A 59 2.15 -2.93 -31.97
N LYS A 60 2.30 -1.61 -32.12
CA LYS A 60 1.33 -0.61 -31.73
C LYS A 60 0.54 -0.17 -32.96
N PHE A 61 -0.77 -0.38 -32.92
CA PHE A 61 -1.70 0.06 -33.95
C PHE A 61 -1.94 1.58 -33.85
N PRO A 62 -2.34 2.23 -34.96
CA PRO A 62 -2.76 3.63 -34.93
C PRO A 62 -3.89 3.95 -33.93
N SER A 63 -4.73 2.96 -33.60
CA SER A 63 -5.78 3.08 -32.59
C SER A 63 -5.24 3.25 -31.16
N GLY A 64 -3.94 3.01 -30.93
CA GLY A 64 -3.33 2.90 -29.62
C GLY A 64 -3.38 1.49 -29.04
N ASP A 65 -4.09 0.55 -29.68
CA ASP A 65 -4.05 -0.86 -29.33
C ASP A 65 -2.64 -1.42 -29.56
N CYS A 66 -2.26 -2.43 -28.78
CA CYS A 66 -0.97 -3.10 -28.89
C CYS A 66 -1.18 -4.59 -29.10
N TYR A 67 -0.29 -5.22 -29.85
CA TYR A 67 -0.19 -6.67 -29.97
C TYR A 67 1.23 -7.13 -29.73
N TYR A 68 1.35 -8.23 -28.99
CA TYR A 68 2.61 -8.85 -28.66
C TYR A 68 2.52 -10.35 -28.90
N GLY A 69 3.35 -10.88 -29.78
CA GLY A 69 3.30 -12.30 -30.12
C GLY A 69 3.86 -12.57 -31.51
N GLY A 70 3.39 -13.67 -32.10
CA GLY A 70 3.88 -14.13 -33.39
C GLY A 70 3.30 -13.35 -34.58
N PHE A 71 4.12 -13.19 -35.61
CA PHE A 71 3.76 -12.65 -36.91
C PHE A 71 4.10 -13.67 -38.00
N LYS A 72 3.22 -13.78 -39.00
CA LYS A 72 3.49 -14.53 -40.22
C LYS A 72 2.93 -13.73 -41.39
N ALA A 73 3.77 -13.43 -42.37
CA ALA A 73 3.40 -12.60 -43.52
C ALA A 73 2.71 -11.29 -43.10
N ALA A 74 3.27 -10.60 -42.10
CA ALA A 74 2.76 -9.37 -41.50
C ALA A 74 1.46 -9.43 -40.70
N ASN A 75 0.82 -10.59 -40.60
CA ASN A 75 -0.39 -10.78 -39.81
C ASN A 75 -0.08 -11.41 -38.44
N LYS A 76 -0.90 -11.08 -37.42
CA LYS A 76 -0.85 -11.77 -36.11
C LYS A 76 -1.06 -13.26 -36.33
N HIS A 77 -0.15 -14.08 -35.83
CA HIS A 77 -0.15 -15.51 -36.06
C HIS A 77 0.46 -16.28 -34.88
N GLY A 78 -0.17 -17.38 -34.50
CA GLY A 78 0.17 -18.13 -33.30
C GLY A 78 -0.23 -17.39 -32.02
N LEU A 79 0.43 -17.75 -30.93
CA LEU A 79 0.08 -17.32 -29.59
C LEU A 79 0.49 -15.84 -29.34
N GLY A 80 -0.42 -15.02 -28.81
CA GLY A 80 -0.11 -13.62 -28.48
C GLY A 80 -1.12 -12.94 -27.56
N LEU A 81 -0.76 -11.73 -27.12
CA LEU A 81 -1.55 -10.82 -26.29
C LEU A 81 -1.92 -9.59 -27.11
N SER A 82 -3.19 -9.24 -27.17
CA SER A 82 -3.69 -8.00 -27.79
C SER A 82 -4.34 -7.15 -26.70
N SER A 83 -3.86 -5.92 -26.48
CA SER A 83 -4.68 -4.91 -25.81
C SER A 83 -5.75 -4.41 -26.79
N LEU A 84 -6.91 -4.10 -26.24
CA LEU A 84 -8.10 -3.68 -26.95
C LEU A 84 -8.59 -2.35 -26.34
N GLN A 85 -9.62 -1.75 -26.94
CA GLN A 85 -10.19 -0.48 -26.50
C GLN A 85 -10.52 -0.48 -25.00
N LYS A 86 -10.09 0.55 -24.25
CA LYS A 86 -10.41 0.81 -22.83
C LYS A 86 -10.09 -0.36 -21.87
N ASN A 87 -8.81 -0.61 -21.59
CA ASN A 87 -8.33 -1.54 -20.53
C ASN A 87 -8.79 -3.00 -20.67
N GLU A 88 -9.20 -3.44 -21.88
CA GLU A 88 -9.53 -4.83 -22.17
C GLU A 88 -8.37 -5.54 -22.86
N PHE A 89 -8.27 -6.85 -22.66
CA PHE A 89 -7.17 -7.65 -23.20
C PHE A 89 -7.66 -9.00 -23.71
N TYR A 90 -7.17 -9.41 -24.88
CA TYR A 90 -7.31 -10.78 -25.35
C TYR A 90 -5.97 -11.48 -25.35
N LEU A 91 -5.96 -12.69 -24.80
CA LEU A 91 -4.81 -13.56 -24.73
C LEU A 91 -5.16 -14.90 -25.39
N GLY A 92 -4.47 -15.28 -26.46
CA GLY A 92 -4.75 -16.55 -27.12
C GLY A 92 -4.08 -16.71 -28.47
N ASN A 93 -4.51 -17.72 -29.22
CA ASN A 93 -3.99 -17.97 -30.56
C ASN A 93 -4.63 -17.05 -31.61
N PHE A 94 -3.84 -16.75 -32.63
CA PHE A 94 -4.23 -15.98 -33.81
C PHE A 94 -3.89 -16.76 -35.08
N ILE A 95 -4.75 -16.67 -36.09
CA ILE A 95 -4.43 -17.03 -37.47
C ILE A 95 -4.88 -15.85 -38.33
N ASP A 96 -3.93 -15.24 -39.04
CA ASP A 96 -4.17 -14.12 -39.95
C ASP A 96 -5.02 -13.00 -39.33
N ASN A 97 -4.55 -12.48 -38.20
CA ASN A 97 -5.19 -11.44 -37.38
C ASN A 97 -6.46 -11.88 -36.63
N GLN A 98 -7.03 -13.04 -36.91
CA GLN A 98 -8.24 -13.53 -36.26
C GLN A 98 -7.93 -14.36 -35.02
N ARG A 99 -8.66 -14.08 -33.92
CA ARG A 99 -8.62 -14.89 -32.71
C ARG A 99 -9.17 -16.28 -33.01
N THR A 100 -8.43 -17.31 -32.60
CA THR A 100 -8.79 -18.70 -32.88
C THR A 100 -8.29 -19.63 -31.79
N GLY A 101 -8.91 -20.80 -31.65
CA GLY A 101 -8.54 -21.79 -30.63
C GLY A 101 -8.87 -21.31 -29.22
N LEU A 102 -8.25 -21.92 -28.20
CA LEU A 102 -8.48 -21.50 -26.82
C LEU A 102 -7.83 -20.15 -26.53
N GLY A 103 -8.57 -19.30 -25.80
CA GLY A 103 -8.12 -17.98 -25.41
C GLY A 103 -8.88 -17.43 -24.19
N VAL A 104 -8.38 -16.34 -23.65
CA VAL A 104 -8.92 -15.62 -22.51
C VAL A 104 -9.17 -14.18 -22.94
N TYR A 105 -10.36 -13.69 -22.67
CA TYR A 105 -10.72 -12.29 -22.81
C TYR A 105 -10.89 -11.70 -21.42
N VAL A 106 -10.15 -10.64 -21.10
CA VAL A 106 -10.24 -9.93 -19.83
C VAL A 106 -10.95 -8.60 -20.09
N PHE A 107 -12.02 -8.36 -19.35
CA PHE A 107 -12.86 -7.17 -19.46
C PHE A 107 -12.32 -6.05 -18.56
N ALA A 108 -12.74 -4.81 -18.85
CA ALA A 108 -12.24 -3.62 -18.14
C ALA A 108 -12.60 -3.59 -16.65
N ASN A 109 -13.66 -4.29 -16.24
CA ASN A 109 -14.10 -4.46 -14.86
C ASN A 109 -13.31 -5.54 -14.09
N GLY A 110 -12.38 -6.26 -14.75
CA GLY A 110 -11.58 -7.32 -14.14
C GLY A 110 -12.17 -8.73 -14.32
N ASP A 111 -13.37 -8.86 -14.87
CA ASP A 111 -13.93 -10.15 -15.24
C ASP A 111 -13.10 -10.81 -16.35
N PHE A 112 -13.20 -12.12 -16.49
CA PHE A 112 -12.61 -12.79 -17.64
C PHE A 112 -13.48 -13.91 -18.21
N LEU A 113 -13.37 -14.09 -19.53
CA LEU A 113 -13.98 -15.16 -20.30
C LEU A 113 -12.90 -16.07 -20.86
N TYR A 114 -12.90 -17.34 -20.47
CA TYR A 114 -12.04 -18.37 -21.04
C TYR A 114 -12.85 -19.32 -21.92
N GLY A 115 -12.47 -19.47 -23.19
CA GLY A 115 -13.20 -20.34 -24.11
C GLY A 115 -12.50 -20.54 -25.44
N LYS A 116 -13.14 -21.31 -26.33
CA LYS A 116 -12.71 -21.45 -27.71
C LYS A 116 -13.17 -20.25 -28.53
N PHE A 117 -12.30 -19.73 -29.37
CA PHE A 117 -12.56 -18.66 -30.31
C PHE A 117 -12.54 -19.22 -31.74
N GLU A 118 -13.51 -18.81 -32.53
CA GLU A 118 -13.61 -19.10 -33.96
C GLU A 118 -13.93 -17.80 -34.70
N ASN A 119 -13.13 -17.46 -35.71
CA ASN A 119 -13.28 -16.23 -36.50
C ASN A 119 -13.42 -14.96 -35.63
N GLY A 120 -12.58 -14.86 -34.60
CA GLY A 120 -12.58 -13.68 -33.75
C GLY A 120 -13.64 -13.67 -32.65
N LYS A 121 -14.51 -14.67 -32.53
CA LYS A 121 -15.59 -14.68 -31.53
C LYS A 121 -15.55 -15.93 -30.67
N VAL A 122 -15.96 -15.81 -29.42
CA VAL A 122 -16.14 -16.99 -28.56
C VAL A 122 -17.21 -17.90 -29.17
N HIS A 123 -16.92 -19.18 -29.23
CA HIS A 123 -17.77 -20.20 -29.81
C HIS A 123 -17.64 -21.51 -29.02
N GLY A 124 -18.76 -22.19 -28.82
CA GLY A 124 -18.83 -23.36 -27.95
C GLY A 124 -18.86 -22.97 -26.47
N LYS A 125 -18.44 -23.90 -25.61
CA LYS A 125 -18.50 -23.73 -24.16
C LYS A 125 -17.37 -22.80 -23.69
N ALA A 126 -17.70 -21.87 -22.79
CA ALA A 126 -16.74 -20.97 -22.17
C ALA A 126 -17.08 -20.74 -20.70
N ILE A 127 -16.10 -20.24 -19.97
CA ILE A 127 -16.16 -19.96 -18.54
C ILE A 127 -16.05 -18.46 -18.38
N TYR A 128 -17.03 -17.87 -17.75
CA TYR A 128 -17.00 -16.48 -17.32
C TYR A 128 -16.67 -16.45 -15.82
N TYR A 129 -15.74 -15.59 -15.42
CA TYR A 129 -15.37 -15.37 -14.04
C TYR A 129 -15.73 -13.94 -13.64
N HIS A 130 -16.47 -13.84 -12.54
CA HIS A 130 -16.87 -12.58 -11.93
C HIS A 130 -15.84 -12.14 -10.90
N ALA A 131 -15.16 -11.03 -11.17
CA ALA A 131 -14.10 -10.54 -10.30
C ALA A 131 -14.60 -10.15 -8.92
N ASP A 132 -15.77 -9.50 -8.85
CA ASP A 132 -16.34 -8.96 -7.61
C ASP A 132 -16.87 -10.04 -6.66
N SER A 133 -17.49 -11.08 -7.20
CA SER A 133 -18.07 -12.19 -6.42
C SER A 133 -17.14 -13.40 -6.30
N HIS A 134 -16.06 -13.43 -7.06
CA HIS A 134 -15.16 -14.58 -7.22
C HIS A 134 -15.87 -15.86 -7.70
N GLN A 135 -16.97 -15.71 -8.45
CA GLN A 135 -17.79 -16.83 -8.94
C GLN A 135 -17.49 -17.17 -10.40
N PHE A 136 -17.79 -18.43 -10.77
CA PHE A 136 -17.67 -18.92 -12.13
C PHE A 136 -19.04 -19.23 -12.72
N GLU A 137 -19.21 -18.82 -13.96
CA GLU A 137 -20.36 -19.13 -14.81
C GLU A 137 -19.91 -19.92 -16.02
N PHE A 138 -20.71 -20.91 -16.40
CA PHE A 138 -20.45 -21.76 -17.55
C PHE A 138 -21.50 -21.49 -18.60
N ASN A 139 -21.09 -20.85 -19.69
CA ASN A 139 -22.01 -20.37 -20.71
C ASN A 139 -21.70 -21.05 -22.05
N LEU A 140 -22.74 -21.33 -22.83
CA LEU A 140 -22.61 -21.77 -24.22
C LEU A 140 -22.68 -20.55 -25.13
N TYR A 141 -21.66 -20.37 -25.97
CA TYR A 141 -21.59 -19.28 -26.94
C TYR A 141 -21.73 -19.79 -28.36
N GLU A 142 -22.45 -19.05 -29.19
CA GLU A 142 -22.51 -19.26 -30.63
C GLU A 142 -22.33 -17.91 -31.33
N ASN A 143 -21.28 -17.81 -32.14
CA ASN A 143 -20.92 -16.58 -32.86
C ASN A 143 -20.80 -15.35 -31.94
N GLY A 144 -20.24 -15.54 -30.74
CA GLY A 144 -20.03 -14.49 -29.75
C GLY A 144 -21.27 -14.13 -28.92
N GLN A 145 -22.42 -14.76 -29.17
CA GLN A 145 -23.63 -14.55 -28.37
C GLN A 145 -23.83 -15.71 -27.41
N GLU A 146 -24.14 -15.37 -26.17
CA GLU A 146 -24.54 -16.34 -25.17
C GLU A 146 -25.88 -16.98 -25.53
N LYS A 147 -25.97 -18.31 -25.40
CA LYS A 147 -27.14 -19.12 -25.73
C LYS A 147 -27.78 -19.78 -24.50
N GLN A 148 -27.00 -20.03 -23.45
CA GLN A 148 -27.45 -20.67 -22.24
C GLN A 148 -26.50 -20.38 -21.09
N GLU A 149 -27.07 -19.99 -19.95
CA GLU A 149 -26.38 -19.71 -18.69
C GLU A 149 -26.54 -20.91 -17.74
N VAL A 150 -25.44 -21.34 -17.11
CA VAL A 150 -25.48 -22.23 -15.94
C VAL A 150 -24.60 -21.62 -14.85
N LEU A 151 -25.25 -20.96 -13.89
CA LEU A 151 -24.60 -20.39 -12.71
C LEU A 151 -24.14 -21.53 -11.78
N ILE A 152 -22.83 -21.64 -11.57
CA ILE A 152 -22.29 -22.59 -10.59
C ILE A 152 -21.83 -21.79 -9.37
N LYS A 153 -22.58 -21.89 -8.27
CA LYS A 153 -22.33 -21.11 -7.05
C LYS A 153 -21.08 -21.54 -6.27
N GLU A 154 -20.59 -22.76 -6.49
CA GLU A 154 -19.39 -23.28 -5.79
C GLU A 154 -18.50 -24.11 -6.73
N PRO A 155 -17.17 -24.03 -6.62
CA PRO A 155 -16.29 -24.82 -7.46
C PRO A 155 -16.58 -26.32 -7.27
N PHE A 156 -16.86 -27.01 -8.37
CA PHE A 156 -16.99 -28.48 -8.41
C PHE A 156 -15.64 -29.10 -8.00
N VAL A 157 -15.49 -29.49 -6.73
CA VAL A 157 -14.28 -30.17 -6.20
C VAL A 157 -14.49 -31.68 -6.23
N ILE A 158 -13.68 -32.40 -7.02
CA ILE A 158 -13.78 -33.87 -7.16
C ILE A 158 -12.75 -34.56 -6.22
N GLU A 159 -13.21 -35.34 -5.23
CA GLU A 159 -12.40 -36.06 -4.21
C GLU A 159 -11.34 -37.05 -4.75
N GLY A 160 -10.11 -37.03 -4.20
CA GLY A 160 -9.13 -38.13 -4.36
C GLY A 160 -7.73 -37.88 -3.74
N LYS A 161 -7.23 -38.82 -2.93
CA LYS A 161 -5.99 -38.73 -2.13
C LYS A 161 -4.70 -38.85 -2.96
N TRP A 162 -3.76 -37.96 -2.71
CA TRP A 162 -2.35 -38.06 -3.12
C TRP A 162 -1.46 -37.54 -1.97
N ASN A 163 -0.24 -38.06 -1.81
CA ASN A 163 0.67 -37.62 -0.76
C ASN A 163 1.56 -36.48 -1.29
N ASN A 164 1.65 -35.40 -0.51
CA ASN A 164 2.15 -34.04 -0.81
C ASN A 164 1.13 -33.07 -1.45
N SER A 165 -0.17 -33.23 -1.16
CA SER A 165 -1.27 -32.71 -2.00
C SER A 165 -2.24 -31.70 -1.35
N PRO A 166 -2.96 -30.91 -2.18
CA PRO A 166 -4.06 -30.00 -1.84
C PRO A 166 -5.03 -30.49 -0.76
N ILE A 167 -5.56 -29.56 0.06
CA ILE A 167 -6.67 -29.84 0.99
C ILE A 167 -7.92 -29.96 0.16
N MET A 168 -8.49 -31.16 0.20
CA MET A 168 -9.89 -31.38 -0.12
C MET A 168 -10.68 -31.06 1.15
N LEU A 169 -11.62 -30.11 1.06
CA LEU A 169 -12.63 -29.86 2.09
C LEU A 169 -13.49 -31.13 2.22
N LYS A 170 -13.22 -31.91 3.26
CA LYS A 170 -14.14 -32.94 3.76
C LYS A 170 -15.33 -32.23 4.38
N ASP A 171 -16.52 -32.47 3.84
CA ASP A 171 -17.78 -32.69 4.59
C ASP A 171 -19.03 -32.35 3.75
N TYR A 172 -19.33 -33.04 2.64
CA TYR A 172 -20.66 -32.89 1.99
C TYR A 172 -21.22 -34.14 1.27
N MET A 173 -20.80 -35.36 1.64
CA MET A 173 -21.32 -36.61 1.04
C MET A 173 -22.39 -37.34 1.88
N ASN A 174 -23.37 -36.61 2.43
CA ASN A 174 -24.54 -37.24 3.08
C ASN A 174 -25.90 -36.72 2.56
N ASN A 175 -26.02 -36.39 1.26
CA ASN A 175 -27.36 -36.32 0.66
C ASN A 175 -27.35 -36.55 -0.87
N PRO A 176 -27.85 -37.70 -1.37
CA PRO A 176 -28.10 -37.90 -2.79
C PRO A 176 -29.49 -37.32 -3.13
N PHE A 177 -29.58 -36.11 -3.67
CA PHE A 177 -30.83 -35.61 -4.22
C PHE A 177 -30.91 -35.83 -5.73
N ASP A 178 -31.70 -36.86 -6.02
CA ASP A 178 -32.48 -37.22 -7.18
C ASP A 178 -32.90 -36.06 -8.11
N TYR A 179 -32.56 -36.18 -9.40
CA TYR A 179 -33.31 -35.57 -10.49
C TYR A 179 -33.52 -36.60 -11.60
N THR A 180 -34.44 -37.53 -11.35
CA THR A 180 -35.15 -38.25 -12.40
C THR A 180 -36.62 -37.84 -12.42
N SER A 181 -36.99 -36.87 -13.27
CA SER A 181 -38.27 -36.89 -13.99
C SER A 181 -38.37 -35.77 -15.03
N GLY A 182 -38.20 -36.18 -16.29
CA GLY A 182 -39.05 -35.78 -17.43
C GLY A 182 -39.11 -34.31 -17.85
N THR A 183 -38.41 -33.98 -18.93
CA THR A 183 -39.06 -33.82 -20.26
C THR A 183 -37.99 -33.76 -21.35
N ASN A 184 -38.34 -34.32 -22.51
CA ASN A 184 -37.45 -34.55 -23.64
C ASN A 184 -36.72 -33.30 -24.15
N SER A 185 -35.40 -33.27 -24.02
CA SER A 185 -34.50 -32.78 -25.07
C SER A 185 -33.26 -33.67 -25.14
N SER A 186 -33.42 -34.77 -25.87
CA SER A 186 -32.32 -35.53 -26.43
C SER A 186 -31.40 -34.61 -27.23
N ASN A 187 -30.19 -34.33 -26.69
CA ASN A 187 -28.92 -34.00 -27.37
C ASN A 187 -28.02 -32.95 -26.69
N LEU A 188 -27.97 -32.88 -25.36
CA LEU A 188 -26.86 -32.21 -24.67
C LEU A 188 -26.23 -33.15 -23.63
N LYS A 189 -25.26 -33.94 -24.08
CA LYS A 189 -24.28 -34.59 -23.19
C LYS A 189 -23.21 -33.56 -22.84
N TRP A 190 -23.28 -33.05 -21.62
CA TRP A 190 -22.29 -32.16 -21.03
C TRP A 190 -21.17 -32.99 -20.43
N GLU A 191 -19.94 -32.89 -20.92
CA GLU A 191 -18.82 -33.49 -20.19
C GLU A 191 -17.59 -32.59 -20.17
N PHE A 192 -17.41 -31.89 -19.05
CA PHE A 192 -16.09 -31.80 -18.42
C PHE A 192 -15.70 -33.24 -18.07
N ASN A 193 -14.93 -33.85 -18.97
CA ASN A 193 -14.83 -35.29 -19.06
C ASN A 193 -13.68 -35.84 -18.22
N CYS A 194 -13.59 -35.42 -16.95
CA CYS A 194 -12.58 -35.93 -16.04
C CYS A 194 -12.97 -37.32 -15.55
N GLN A 195 -12.58 -38.35 -16.31
CA GLN A 195 -12.91 -39.74 -16.01
C GLN A 195 -11.76 -40.44 -15.32
N LYS A 196 -12.10 -41.38 -14.44
CA LYS A 196 -11.12 -42.28 -13.83
C LYS A 196 -10.76 -43.37 -14.82
N ASP A 197 -9.47 -43.52 -15.10
CA ASP A 197 -8.98 -44.68 -15.82
C ASP A 197 -9.06 -45.96 -14.95
N SER A 198 -8.66 -47.10 -15.52
CA SER A 198 -8.62 -48.39 -14.82
C SER A 198 -7.67 -48.44 -13.61
N LYS A 199 -6.81 -47.42 -13.44
CA LYS A 199 -5.90 -47.23 -12.31
C LYS A 199 -6.40 -46.15 -11.35
N ASN A 200 -7.66 -45.71 -11.49
CA ASN A 200 -8.31 -44.69 -10.69
C ASN A 200 -7.69 -43.27 -10.84
N ASN A 201 -6.95 -43.02 -11.92
CA ASN A 201 -6.41 -41.69 -12.21
C ASN A 201 -7.40 -40.86 -13.04
N TYR A 202 -7.49 -39.58 -12.70
CA TYR A 202 -8.29 -38.61 -13.43
C TYR A 202 -7.66 -38.25 -14.78
N ASN A 203 -8.44 -38.31 -15.85
CA ASN A 203 -8.04 -37.95 -17.21
C ASN A 203 -9.15 -37.14 -17.88
N GLY A 204 -8.82 -36.05 -18.57
CA GLY A 204 -9.77 -35.15 -19.26
C GLY A 204 -9.66 -33.71 -18.77
N VAL A 205 -10.73 -32.92 -18.90
CA VAL A 205 -10.74 -31.51 -18.44
C VAL A 205 -11.40 -31.41 -17.08
N GLY A 206 -10.73 -30.80 -16.11
CA GLY A 206 -11.22 -30.65 -14.73
C GLY A 206 -10.60 -29.48 -13.97
N ALA A 207 -10.95 -29.36 -12.69
CA ALA A 207 -10.46 -28.32 -11.78
C ALA A 207 -9.71 -28.95 -10.60
N MET A 208 -8.75 -28.21 -10.04
CA MET A 208 -8.04 -28.57 -8.81
C MET A 208 -7.92 -27.33 -7.91
N GLU A 209 -8.07 -27.45 -6.61
CA GLU A 209 -7.91 -26.35 -5.65
C GLU A 209 -6.89 -26.74 -4.57
N TRP A 210 -6.07 -25.80 -4.13
CA TRP A 210 -5.06 -25.96 -3.08
C TRP A 210 -5.50 -25.28 -1.79
N VAL A 211 -4.96 -25.78 -0.66
CA VAL A 211 -5.16 -25.26 0.72
C VAL A 211 -5.07 -23.75 0.80
N ASP A 212 -4.13 -23.22 0.04
CA ASP A 212 -3.71 -21.84 0.13
C ASP A 212 -4.65 -20.91 -0.66
N GLY A 213 -5.69 -21.45 -1.30
CA GLY A 213 -6.66 -20.75 -2.14
C GLY A 213 -6.24 -20.67 -3.61
N SER A 214 -5.12 -21.29 -4.00
CA SER A 214 -4.77 -21.41 -5.42
C SER A 214 -5.69 -22.40 -6.11
N TYR A 215 -6.01 -22.19 -7.39
CA TYR A 215 -6.83 -23.13 -8.16
C TYR A 215 -6.33 -23.28 -9.59
N TYR A 216 -6.58 -24.47 -10.15
CA TYR A 216 -6.30 -24.85 -11.52
C TYR A 216 -7.59 -25.20 -12.23
N PHE A 217 -7.63 -24.88 -13.51
CA PHE A 217 -8.66 -25.35 -14.42
C PHE A 217 -8.03 -25.70 -15.76
N GLY A 218 -8.21 -26.93 -16.24
CA GLY A 218 -7.66 -27.32 -17.54
C GLY A 218 -7.56 -28.83 -17.74
N GLU A 219 -6.71 -29.23 -18.68
CA GLU A 219 -6.45 -30.63 -18.98
C GLU A 219 -5.70 -31.30 -17.82
N ILE A 220 -6.14 -32.52 -17.50
CA ILE A 220 -5.61 -33.41 -16.47
C ILE A 220 -5.33 -34.74 -17.16
N ALA A 221 -4.12 -35.27 -16.99
CA ALA A 221 -3.79 -36.64 -17.38
C ALA A 221 -3.11 -37.34 -16.21
N ASN A 222 -3.48 -38.60 -15.97
CA ASN A 222 -2.99 -39.40 -14.86
C ASN A 222 -3.06 -38.68 -13.49
N GLY A 223 -4.12 -37.90 -13.25
CA GLY A 223 -4.32 -37.14 -12.00
C GLY A 223 -3.42 -35.91 -11.84
N SER A 224 -2.70 -35.49 -12.88
CA SER A 224 -1.82 -34.32 -12.86
C SER A 224 -2.24 -33.29 -13.90
N ARG A 225 -1.92 -32.00 -13.66
CA ARG A 225 -2.04 -30.96 -14.69
C ARG A 225 -1.16 -31.35 -15.88
N ASP A 226 -1.79 -31.62 -17.01
CA ASP A 226 -1.11 -32.11 -18.21
C ASP A 226 -1.96 -31.74 -19.42
N GLY A 227 -1.42 -30.89 -20.30
CA GLY A 227 -2.15 -30.20 -21.36
C GLY A 227 -2.34 -28.71 -21.08
N VAL A 228 -3.36 -28.08 -21.69
CA VAL A 228 -3.58 -26.63 -21.56
C VAL A 228 -4.48 -26.31 -20.37
N GLY A 229 -4.13 -25.29 -19.59
CA GLY A 229 -4.95 -24.84 -18.47
C GLY A 229 -4.62 -23.46 -17.92
N ILE A 230 -5.35 -23.11 -16.86
CA ILE A 230 -5.28 -21.86 -16.11
C ILE A 230 -4.93 -22.22 -14.67
N PHE A 231 -3.96 -21.53 -14.08
CA PHE A 231 -3.63 -21.63 -12.67
C PHE A 231 -3.68 -20.26 -12.03
N LYS A 232 -4.61 -20.03 -11.10
CA LYS A 232 -4.61 -18.84 -10.24
C LYS A 232 -3.90 -19.18 -8.94
N TYR A 233 -2.93 -18.35 -8.59
CA TYR A 233 -2.17 -18.44 -7.34
C TYR A 233 -2.94 -17.72 -6.22
N LYS A 234 -2.64 -18.06 -4.95
CA LYS A 234 -3.18 -17.39 -3.74
C LYS A 234 -3.16 -15.86 -3.79
N ASN A 235 -2.12 -15.27 -4.38
CA ASN A 235 -1.94 -13.82 -4.48
C ASN A 235 -2.72 -13.19 -5.65
N ASN A 236 -3.65 -13.93 -6.26
CA ASN A 236 -4.42 -13.60 -7.46
C ASN A 236 -3.60 -13.49 -8.75
N ASP A 237 -2.31 -13.80 -8.74
CA ASP A 237 -1.56 -13.93 -9.99
C ASP A 237 -2.14 -15.12 -10.79
N MET A 238 -2.05 -15.09 -12.11
CA MET A 238 -2.64 -16.11 -12.99
C MET A 238 -1.63 -16.60 -14.02
N HIS A 239 -1.56 -17.90 -14.25
CA HIS A 239 -0.81 -18.50 -15.33
C HIS A 239 -1.74 -19.22 -16.31
N PHE A 240 -1.63 -18.89 -17.59
CA PHE A 240 -2.35 -19.52 -18.69
C PHE A 240 -1.34 -20.20 -19.59
N GLY A 241 -1.40 -21.51 -19.75
CA GLY A 241 -0.42 -22.16 -20.60
C GLY A 241 -0.44 -23.68 -20.56
N CYS A 242 0.61 -24.24 -21.13
CA CYS A 242 0.81 -25.68 -21.19
C CYS A 242 1.44 -26.20 -19.89
N PHE A 243 0.93 -27.34 -19.44
CA PHE A 243 1.39 -28.09 -18.28
C PHE A 243 1.79 -29.49 -18.70
N LYS A 244 2.75 -30.09 -18.01
CA LYS A 244 3.11 -31.49 -18.16
C LYS A 244 3.56 -32.04 -16.82
N ASN A 245 2.96 -33.14 -16.37
CA ASN A 245 3.25 -33.72 -15.06
C ASN A 245 3.29 -32.67 -13.92
N GLN A 246 2.27 -31.82 -13.82
CA GLN A 246 2.17 -30.70 -12.85
C GLN A 246 3.05 -29.48 -13.09
N MET A 247 4.05 -29.52 -13.97
CA MET A 247 4.97 -28.39 -14.18
C MET A 247 4.54 -27.56 -15.40
N LEU A 248 4.94 -26.28 -15.43
CA LEU A 248 4.84 -25.45 -16.62
C LEU A 248 5.78 -26.02 -17.70
N GLU A 249 5.24 -26.33 -18.87
CA GLU A 249 5.97 -26.97 -19.96
C GLU A 249 5.40 -26.50 -21.30
N GLY A 250 6.22 -25.87 -22.13
CA GLY A 250 5.77 -25.25 -23.38
C GLY A 250 5.39 -23.78 -23.20
N LYS A 251 4.59 -23.24 -24.11
CA LYS A 251 4.25 -21.81 -24.09
C LYS A 251 3.28 -21.50 -22.95
N GLY A 252 3.56 -20.42 -22.24
CA GLY A 252 2.75 -19.97 -21.12
C GLY A 252 2.79 -18.45 -20.95
N PHE A 253 1.75 -17.97 -20.31
CA PHE A 253 1.55 -16.57 -19.99
C PHE A 253 1.33 -16.42 -18.51
N TYR A 254 2.05 -15.49 -17.89
CA TYR A 254 1.92 -15.22 -16.47
C TYR A 254 1.47 -13.78 -16.27
N LEU A 255 0.36 -13.58 -15.55
CA LEU A 255 -0.17 -12.30 -15.14
C LEU A 255 0.06 -12.10 -13.65
N MET A 256 0.90 -11.13 -13.30
CA MET A 256 1.08 -10.65 -11.92
C MET A 256 0.06 -9.55 -11.64
N THR A 257 -1.16 -9.92 -11.26
CA THR A 257 -2.23 -8.96 -10.96
C THR A 257 -1.83 -8.02 -9.82
N SER A 258 -1.10 -8.54 -8.84
CA SER A 258 -0.58 -7.79 -7.68
C SER A 258 0.51 -6.76 -8.00
N LYS A 259 1.14 -6.82 -9.18
CA LYS A 259 2.31 -5.99 -9.54
C LYS A 259 2.17 -5.30 -10.90
N GLY A 260 1.04 -5.47 -11.58
CA GLY A 260 0.80 -4.88 -12.90
C GLY A 260 1.76 -5.36 -13.99
N LYS A 261 2.16 -6.64 -13.97
CA LYS A 261 3.10 -7.21 -14.96
C LYS A 261 2.51 -8.41 -15.69
N ALA A 262 2.85 -8.57 -16.96
CA ALA A 262 2.55 -9.78 -17.72
C ALA A 262 3.81 -10.35 -18.38
N TYR A 263 3.89 -11.67 -18.53
CA TYR A 263 5.01 -12.37 -19.18
C TYR A 263 4.46 -13.30 -20.25
N LEU A 264 5.06 -13.29 -21.42
CA LEU A 264 4.90 -14.33 -22.44
C LEU A 264 6.24 -15.06 -22.56
N ALA A 265 6.26 -16.35 -22.24
CA ALA A 265 7.49 -17.15 -22.29
C ALA A 265 7.20 -18.59 -22.75
N THR A 266 8.26 -19.29 -23.13
CA THR A 266 8.24 -20.76 -23.17
C THR A 266 8.82 -21.26 -21.85
N TYR A 267 8.31 -22.36 -21.34
CA TYR A 267 8.72 -22.98 -20.09
C TYR A 267 9.24 -24.40 -20.38
N GLU A 268 10.26 -24.82 -19.66
CA GLU A 268 10.72 -26.19 -19.60
C GLU A 268 10.92 -26.53 -18.12
N LYS A 269 10.11 -27.46 -17.60
CA LYS A 269 10.11 -27.85 -16.17
C LYS A 269 10.08 -26.64 -15.22
N ASP A 270 9.05 -25.81 -15.35
CA ASP A 270 8.85 -24.55 -14.60
C ASP A 270 9.83 -23.40 -14.89
N ALA A 271 10.95 -23.67 -15.58
CA ALA A 271 11.95 -22.66 -15.90
C ALA A 271 11.67 -21.98 -17.25
N LYS A 272 11.83 -20.66 -17.32
CA LYS A 272 11.67 -19.91 -18.59
C LYS A 272 12.77 -20.30 -19.59
N HIS A 273 12.41 -20.51 -20.84
CA HIS A 273 13.33 -20.92 -21.90
C HIS A 273 12.98 -20.20 -23.21
N GLY A 274 13.99 -19.90 -24.02
CA GLY A 274 13.89 -19.16 -25.27
C GLY A 274 13.55 -17.67 -25.09
N HIS A 275 13.14 -17.04 -26.18
CA HIS A 275 12.74 -15.63 -26.17
C HIS A 275 11.46 -15.40 -25.37
N ALA A 276 11.46 -14.37 -24.54
CA ALA A 276 10.31 -13.98 -23.73
C ALA A 276 10.07 -12.47 -23.78
N PHE A 277 8.80 -12.11 -23.64
CA PHE A 277 8.38 -10.72 -23.48
C PHE A 277 7.90 -10.47 -22.05
N ILE A 278 8.24 -9.31 -21.51
CA ILE A 278 7.76 -8.82 -20.21
C ILE A 278 7.09 -7.48 -20.43
N PHE A 279 5.87 -7.34 -19.95
CA PHE A 279 5.05 -6.14 -20.07
C PHE A 279 4.81 -5.54 -18.70
N TYR A 280 4.83 -4.22 -18.62
CA TYR A 280 4.50 -3.45 -17.43
C TYR A 280 3.26 -2.58 -17.68
N GLN A 281 2.43 -2.39 -16.65
CA GLN A 281 1.33 -1.42 -16.68
C GLN A 281 1.79 0.02 -16.98
N SER A 282 3.08 0.34 -16.73
CA SER A 282 3.71 1.60 -17.12
C SER A 282 3.86 1.78 -18.64
N GLY A 283 3.61 0.73 -19.43
CA GLY A 283 3.77 0.72 -20.89
C GLY A 283 5.14 0.22 -21.37
N GLU A 284 6.04 -0.14 -20.45
CA GLU A 284 7.38 -0.63 -20.79
C GLU A 284 7.35 -2.12 -21.20
N LEU A 285 8.14 -2.46 -22.21
CA LEU A 285 8.28 -3.81 -22.75
C LEU A 285 9.74 -4.26 -22.74
N TYR A 286 9.99 -5.48 -22.28
CA TYR A 286 11.30 -6.11 -22.33
C TYR A 286 11.26 -7.36 -23.20
N TYR A 287 12.18 -7.49 -24.15
CA TYR A 287 12.36 -8.68 -24.97
C TYR A 287 13.76 -9.24 -24.76
N GLY A 288 13.85 -10.47 -24.25
CA GLY A 288 15.13 -11.10 -23.92
C GLY A 288 15.11 -12.60 -24.16
N ASN A 289 16.29 -13.22 -24.21
CA ASN A 289 16.42 -14.67 -24.33
C ASN A 289 16.70 -15.31 -22.96
N PHE A 290 15.94 -16.34 -22.61
CA PHE A 290 16.14 -17.11 -21.40
C PHE A 290 16.66 -18.51 -21.73
N ASN A 291 17.57 -19.03 -20.93
CA ASN A 291 18.04 -20.40 -20.98
C ASN A 291 17.88 -21.00 -19.57
N ASN A 292 16.89 -21.88 -19.39
CA ASN A 292 16.58 -22.51 -18.08
C ASN A 292 16.44 -21.52 -16.92
N GLY A 293 15.70 -20.44 -17.16
CA GLY A 293 15.44 -19.37 -16.18
C GLY A 293 16.55 -18.33 -16.10
N VAL A 294 17.63 -18.46 -16.88
CA VAL A 294 18.75 -17.54 -16.93
C VAL A 294 18.63 -16.62 -18.14
N LEU A 295 18.55 -15.32 -17.91
CA LEU A 295 18.57 -14.29 -18.93
C LEU A 295 19.98 -14.17 -19.53
N GLU A 296 20.07 -14.34 -20.85
CA GLU A 296 21.31 -14.31 -21.62
C GLU A 296 21.16 -13.48 -22.90
N GLY A 297 22.25 -12.84 -23.32
CA GLY A 297 22.30 -12.04 -24.54
C GLY A 297 21.68 -10.65 -24.40
N ASN A 298 21.30 -10.06 -25.52
CA ASN A 298 20.75 -8.71 -25.55
C ASN A 298 19.27 -8.72 -25.16
N VAL A 299 18.94 -7.89 -24.17
CA VAL A 299 17.57 -7.65 -23.73
C VAL A 299 17.18 -6.26 -24.16
N PHE A 300 16.24 -6.19 -25.07
CA PHE A 300 15.71 -4.95 -25.60
C PHE A 300 14.66 -4.40 -24.65
N ILE A 301 14.75 -3.13 -24.32
CA ILE A 301 13.81 -2.39 -23.49
C ILE A 301 13.14 -1.37 -24.40
N ILE A 302 11.82 -1.37 -24.40
CA ILE A 302 10.99 -0.45 -25.17
C ILE A 302 10.21 0.34 -24.14
N ASP A 303 10.50 1.63 -24.02
CA ASP A 303 9.82 2.49 -23.06
C ASP A 303 8.39 2.84 -23.52
N LYS A 304 7.63 3.51 -22.65
CA LYS A 304 6.25 3.95 -22.92
C LYS A 304 6.09 4.90 -24.11
N ASN A 305 7.18 5.55 -24.53
CA ASN A 305 7.25 6.43 -25.69
C ASN A 305 7.83 5.70 -26.92
N PHE A 306 8.01 4.38 -26.84
CA PHE A 306 8.61 3.52 -27.85
C PHE A 306 10.08 3.82 -28.15
N GLY A 307 10.79 4.44 -27.21
CA GLY A 307 12.24 4.49 -27.22
C GLY A 307 12.82 3.10 -26.99
N VAL A 308 13.73 2.66 -27.88
CA VAL A 308 14.39 1.35 -27.78
C VAL A 308 15.77 1.51 -27.16
N SER A 309 16.07 0.74 -26.13
CA SER A 309 17.43 0.50 -25.66
C SER A 309 17.68 -1.01 -25.57
N TYR A 310 18.93 -1.43 -25.37
CA TYR A 310 19.19 -2.82 -25.00
C TYR A 310 20.31 -2.91 -23.97
N ASN A 311 20.20 -3.93 -23.14
CA ASN A 311 21.17 -4.28 -22.11
C ASN A 311 21.69 -5.68 -22.42
N THR A 312 23.00 -5.92 -22.29
CA THR A 312 23.58 -7.25 -22.51
C THR A 312 23.68 -8.02 -21.20
N TYR A 313 23.17 -9.25 -21.16
CA TYR A 313 23.18 -10.13 -19.98
C TYR A 313 23.97 -11.42 -20.21
N ARG A 314 24.62 -11.92 -19.16
CA ARG A 314 25.16 -13.29 -19.05
C ARG A 314 24.94 -13.77 -17.63
N ASP A 315 24.43 -14.98 -17.46
CA ASP A 315 24.15 -15.54 -16.13
C ASP A 315 23.22 -14.65 -15.26
N ASN A 316 22.19 -14.03 -15.87
CA ASN A 316 21.33 -13.02 -15.24
C ASN A 316 22.06 -11.73 -14.78
N LYS A 317 23.35 -11.56 -15.09
CA LYS A 317 24.14 -10.37 -14.75
C LYS A 317 24.26 -9.46 -15.96
N TYR A 318 23.99 -8.19 -15.74
CA TYR A 318 24.24 -7.14 -16.71
C TYR A 318 25.76 -6.99 -16.95
N ILE A 319 26.16 -6.89 -18.22
CA ILE A 319 27.57 -6.76 -18.63
C ILE A 319 27.85 -5.36 -19.20
N SER A 320 26.95 -4.79 -20.01
CA SER A 320 27.12 -3.46 -20.61
C SER A 320 25.83 -2.88 -21.21
N GLU A 321 25.77 -1.54 -21.27
CA GLU A 321 24.80 -0.73 -22.03
C GLU A 321 25.48 -0.32 -23.33
N ASP A 322 24.87 -0.64 -24.46
CA ASP A 322 25.12 0.08 -25.71
C ASP A 322 23.78 0.69 -26.12
N ARG A 323 23.69 2.02 -26.15
CA ARG A 323 22.44 2.71 -26.52
C ARG A 323 22.25 2.64 -28.03
N MET A 324 21.23 1.92 -28.48
CA MET A 324 20.64 2.15 -29.80
C MET A 324 19.66 3.33 -29.73
N PHE A 325 20.19 4.56 -29.67
CA PHE A 325 19.54 5.88 -29.88
C PHE A 325 18.10 6.11 -29.34
N PRO A 326 17.88 7.11 -28.45
CA PRO A 326 16.53 7.56 -28.14
C PRO A 326 15.92 8.35 -29.32
N PHE A 327 14.77 7.91 -29.83
CA PHE A 327 13.88 8.76 -30.63
C PHE A 327 12.72 9.20 -29.74
N SER A 328 12.63 10.49 -29.43
CA SER A 328 11.43 11.10 -28.85
C SER A 328 10.51 11.55 -29.97
N ILE A 329 9.28 11.03 -30.02
CA ILE A 329 8.20 11.60 -30.85
C ILE A 329 7.79 12.91 -30.15
N GLU A 330 8.33 14.04 -30.59
CA GLU A 330 7.77 15.34 -30.23
C GLU A 330 6.42 15.49 -30.93
N SER A 331 5.36 15.60 -30.12
CA SER A 331 4.04 16.00 -30.63
C SER A 331 4.12 17.45 -31.08
N ASN A 332 4.17 17.67 -32.39
CA ASN A 332 4.08 19.00 -32.98
C ASN A 332 2.69 19.59 -32.71
N SER A 333 2.60 20.41 -31.67
CA SER A 333 1.60 21.47 -31.59
C SER A 333 2.24 22.77 -32.08
N ASN A 334 1.76 23.22 -33.24
CA ASN A 334 1.85 24.56 -33.81
C ASN A 334 3.06 25.43 -33.45
N ASN A 335 3.98 25.60 -34.42
CA ASN A 335 4.52 26.93 -34.68
C ASN A 335 4.81 27.12 -36.17
N ASN A 336 3.96 27.91 -36.81
CA ASN A 336 4.29 28.60 -38.04
C ASN A 336 5.47 29.54 -37.77
N ASN A 337 6.58 29.36 -38.46
CA ASN A 337 7.31 30.47 -39.05
C ASN A 337 8.22 29.98 -40.18
N ASN A 338 7.91 30.49 -41.38
CA ASN A 338 8.75 30.44 -42.55
C ASN A 338 10.15 30.96 -42.26
N ASN A 339 11.18 30.27 -42.76
CA ASN A 339 12.19 30.86 -43.65
C ASN A 339 13.05 29.77 -44.30
N ASN A 340 13.07 29.81 -45.64
CA ASN A 340 13.91 29.03 -46.53
C ASN A 340 15.38 29.49 -46.45
N SER A 341 16.32 28.54 -46.50
CA SER A 341 17.45 28.56 -47.46
C SER A 341 18.32 27.29 -47.36
N ASP A 342 18.20 26.45 -48.39
CA ASP A 342 19.25 25.76 -49.17
C ASP A 342 20.47 25.06 -48.53
N SER A 343 20.49 23.73 -48.79
CA SER A 343 21.59 22.88 -49.31
C SER A 343 23.00 22.93 -48.70
N ASN A 344 23.47 21.80 -48.14
CA ASN A 344 24.38 20.89 -48.85
C ASN A 344 24.78 19.65 -48.03
N GLU A 345 24.89 18.54 -48.75
CA GLU A 345 25.40 17.24 -48.33
C GLU A 345 26.85 17.29 -47.82
N SER A 346 27.20 16.42 -46.87
CA SER A 346 28.33 15.50 -47.06
C SER A 346 28.50 14.52 -45.87
N ASN A 347 28.60 13.25 -46.25
CA ASN A 347 29.12 12.14 -45.47
C ASN A 347 30.45 12.46 -44.76
N ARG A 348 30.65 11.94 -43.55
CA ARG A 348 31.92 11.30 -43.14
C ARG A 348 31.80 10.51 -41.83
N VAL A 349 32.07 9.22 -41.98
CA VAL A 349 32.58 8.25 -41.00
C VAL A 349 33.81 8.81 -40.29
N PHE A 350 34.02 8.58 -39.00
CA PHE A 350 35.36 8.29 -38.43
C PHE A 350 35.29 7.61 -37.05
N GLU A 351 36.18 6.62 -36.92
CA GLU A 351 36.53 5.80 -35.75
C GLU A 351 37.34 6.58 -34.69
N ASP A 352 37.48 5.90 -33.54
CA ASP A 352 38.33 6.15 -32.38
C ASP A 352 39.68 6.87 -32.60
N ALA A 353 40.05 7.74 -31.64
CA ALA A 353 41.21 7.52 -30.75
C ALA A 353 41.66 8.80 -29.99
N THR A 354 41.79 8.64 -28.67
CA THR A 354 42.86 9.11 -27.75
C THR A 354 43.34 10.58 -27.67
N ASN A 355 43.30 11.08 -26.43
CA ASN A 355 44.23 11.98 -25.73
C ASN A 355 44.89 13.17 -26.48
N SER A 356 44.62 14.39 -25.99
CA SER A 356 45.56 15.13 -25.09
C SER A 356 45.15 16.59 -24.85
N ASN A 357 45.32 17.01 -23.59
CA ASN A 357 45.67 18.34 -23.08
C ASN A 357 45.23 19.61 -23.84
N SER A 358 44.44 20.45 -23.15
CA SER A 358 44.67 21.89 -23.17
C SER A 358 44.42 22.54 -21.80
N LYS A 359 45.46 23.24 -21.31
CA LYS A 359 45.37 24.27 -20.26
C LYS A 359 44.98 25.59 -20.93
N GLY A 360 44.06 26.34 -20.33
CA GLY A 360 43.80 27.74 -20.71
C GLY A 360 42.54 28.33 -20.06
N LYS A 361 42.70 29.00 -18.92
CA LYS A 361 41.80 30.02 -18.34
C LYS A 361 42.52 31.38 -18.50
N PRO A 362 41.91 32.54 -18.20
CA PRO A 362 40.57 33.05 -18.53
C PRO A 362 40.59 34.55 -18.96
N ALA A 363 39.47 35.07 -19.48
CA ALA A 363 39.08 36.49 -19.42
C ALA A 363 37.57 36.51 -19.67
N GLY A 364 36.69 37.13 -18.87
CA GLY A 364 36.85 38.33 -18.08
C GLY A 364 36.02 39.42 -18.73
N ASP A 365 34.70 39.42 -18.53
CA ASP A 365 33.92 40.65 -18.63
C ASP A 365 32.76 40.65 -17.64
N SER A 366 32.63 41.77 -16.96
CA SER A 366 31.75 42.07 -15.84
C SER A 366 31.00 43.34 -16.19
N GLY A 367 29.67 43.28 -16.29
CA GLY A 367 28.83 44.43 -16.57
C GLY A 367 27.39 44.17 -16.14
N ASN A 368 26.91 44.98 -15.21
CA ASN A 368 25.87 44.68 -14.24
C ASN A 368 24.46 45.19 -14.63
N SER A 369 23.46 44.52 -14.06
CA SER A 369 22.11 44.99 -13.68
C SER A 369 21.02 45.12 -14.76
N SER A 370 19.90 44.41 -14.57
CA SER A 370 18.82 44.91 -13.71
C SER A 370 17.72 43.87 -13.48
N ASN A 371 17.41 43.67 -12.19
CA ASN A 371 16.36 42.85 -11.61
C ASN A 371 15.01 42.83 -12.33
N VAL A 372 14.49 41.63 -12.58
CA VAL A 372 13.04 41.36 -12.56
C VAL A 372 12.76 40.61 -11.25
N LYS A 373 12.26 41.33 -10.24
CA LYS A 373 11.69 40.75 -9.03
C LYS A 373 10.44 39.96 -9.43
N GLN A 374 10.55 38.63 -9.47
CA GLN A 374 9.37 37.76 -9.37
C GLN A 374 8.93 37.74 -7.91
N SER A 375 7.70 38.19 -7.68
CA SER A 375 6.97 38.15 -6.41
C SER A 375 6.94 36.72 -5.86
N SER A 376 7.84 36.35 -4.94
CA SER A 376 7.73 35.07 -4.22
C SER A 376 6.67 35.19 -3.13
N LYS A 377 5.65 34.33 -3.17
CA LYS A 377 4.75 34.13 -2.04
C LYS A 377 5.58 33.57 -0.87
N ASP A 378 5.38 34.11 0.32
CA ASP A 378 6.08 33.71 1.54
C ASP A 378 5.60 32.31 1.97
N ALA A 379 6.44 31.28 1.78
CA ALA A 379 6.09 29.89 2.08
C ALA A 379 5.74 29.66 3.56
N SER A 380 6.25 30.51 4.47
CA SER A 380 5.88 30.43 5.90
C SER A 380 4.42 30.84 6.11
N LYS A 381 3.91 31.81 5.34
CA LYS A 381 2.49 32.19 5.37
C LYS A 381 1.59 31.12 4.76
N GLU A 382 2.05 30.47 3.68
CA GLU A 382 1.31 29.36 3.09
C GLU A 382 1.21 28.16 4.05
N LEU A 383 2.28 27.86 4.78
CA LEU A 383 2.27 26.84 5.84
C LEU A 383 1.28 27.20 6.97
N ASP A 384 1.29 28.45 7.44
CA ASP A 384 0.37 28.91 8.48
C ASP A 384 -1.10 28.87 8.01
N ALA A 385 -1.35 29.09 6.72
CA ALA A 385 -2.67 29.05 6.09
C ALA A 385 -3.22 27.62 5.86
N LEU A 386 -2.40 26.57 5.98
CA LEU A 386 -2.91 25.21 5.92
C LEU A 386 -3.91 24.95 7.05
N ILE A 387 -5.03 24.30 6.75
CA ILE A 387 -6.04 23.94 7.74
C ILE A 387 -5.45 22.89 8.70
N GLY A 388 -5.66 23.08 10.00
CA GLY A 388 -5.23 22.13 11.02
C GLY A 388 -3.70 22.01 11.17
N LEU A 389 -3.23 20.80 11.53
CA LEU A 389 -1.80 20.47 11.63
C LEU A 389 -0.99 21.34 12.61
N GLU A 390 -1.61 21.87 13.66
CA GLU A 390 -0.95 22.78 14.61
C GLU A 390 0.31 22.19 15.26
N SER A 391 0.30 20.90 15.58
CA SER A 391 1.47 20.17 16.08
C SER A 391 2.62 20.16 15.07
N VAL A 392 2.31 19.91 13.79
CA VAL A 392 3.29 19.89 12.69
C VAL A 392 3.84 21.29 12.44
N LYS A 393 2.98 22.31 12.33
CA LYS A 393 3.38 23.71 12.14
C LYS A 393 4.35 24.17 13.24
N ARG A 394 4.06 23.82 14.50
CA ARG A 394 4.93 24.14 15.64
C ARG A 394 6.29 23.46 15.53
N GLU A 395 6.34 22.18 15.19
CA GLU A 395 7.62 21.47 15.00
C GLU A 395 8.44 22.05 13.84
N LEU A 396 7.81 22.37 12.71
CA LEU A 396 8.51 22.97 11.57
C LEU A 396 9.07 24.36 11.89
N LYS A 397 8.36 25.17 12.69
CA LYS A 397 8.89 26.46 13.19
C LYS A 397 10.13 26.25 14.06
N ARG A 398 10.15 25.22 14.93
CA ARG A 398 11.33 24.86 15.74
C ARG A 398 12.50 24.41 14.87
N ILE A 399 12.24 23.54 13.89
CA ILE A 399 13.24 23.04 12.95
C ILE A 399 13.84 24.18 12.14
N LYS A 400 13.01 25.07 11.59
CA LYS A 400 13.47 26.28 10.88
C LYS A 400 14.39 27.12 11.76
N ALA A 401 13.97 27.42 13.00
CA ALA A 401 14.78 28.23 13.92
C ALA A 401 16.13 27.58 14.25
N TYR A 402 16.14 26.27 14.49
CA TYR A 402 17.37 25.50 14.71
C TYR A 402 18.29 25.52 13.49
N ALA A 403 17.73 25.27 12.30
CA ALA A 403 18.49 25.19 11.06
C ALA A 403 19.12 26.54 10.69
N VAL A 404 18.35 27.63 10.77
CA VAL A 404 18.84 28.98 10.50
C VAL A 404 19.97 29.38 11.47
N LYS A 405 19.81 29.09 12.76
CA LYS A 405 20.82 29.43 13.77
C LYS A 405 22.16 28.72 13.54
N ASN A 406 22.14 27.56 12.87
CA ASN A 406 23.31 26.72 12.70
C ASN A 406 23.67 26.49 11.22
N LYS A 407 23.17 27.32 10.29
CA LYS A 407 23.33 27.12 8.84
C LYS A 407 24.79 27.11 8.36
N ASP A 408 25.70 27.77 9.10
CA ASP A 408 27.13 27.81 8.78
C ASP A 408 27.90 26.59 9.35
N LYS A 409 27.18 25.65 9.98
CA LYS A 409 27.74 24.39 10.51
C LYS A 409 27.19 23.21 9.71
N ASN A 410 27.91 22.09 9.79
CA ASN A 410 27.47 20.84 9.20
C ASN A 410 26.33 20.20 10.02
N ILE A 411 25.10 20.71 9.88
CA ILE A 411 23.93 20.28 10.64
C ILE A 411 23.15 19.16 9.95
N ASN A 412 22.60 18.26 10.76
CA ASN A 412 21.61 17.30 10.30
C ASN A 412 20.23 17.98 10.24
N ILE A 413 19.57 17.88 9.09
CA ILE A 413 18.22 18.42 8.86
C ILE A 413 17.25 17.37 8.29
N HIS A 414 17.66 16.11 8.25
CA HIS A 414 16.85 15.03 7.71
C HIS A 414 15.64 14.73 8.59
N MET A 415 14.52 14.39 7.95
CA MET A 415 13.22 14.26 8.60
C MET A 415 12.52 12.95 8.23
N ALA A 416 11.66 12.46 9.12
CA ALA A 416 10.70 11.41 8.86
C ALA A 416 9.28 11.92 9.10
N PHE A 417 8.41 11.80 8.11
CA PHE A 417 7.01 12.23 8.16
C PHE A 417 6.12 11.00 8.32
N LEU A 418 5.48 10.88 9.48
CA LEU A 418 4.76 9.68 9.91
C LEU A 418 3.26 9.97 9.99
N GLY A 419 2.44 9.29 9.20
CA GLY A 419 0.98 9.43 9.29
C GLY A 419 0.23 8.82 8.13
N ASN A 420 -1.09 8.74 8.25
CA ASN A 420 -1.99 8.16 7.25
C ASN A 420 -1.98 8.94 5.92
N PRO A 421 -2.49 8.37 4.81
CA PRO A 421 -2.57 9.09 3.54
C PRO A 421 -3.43 10.35 3.67
N GLY A 422 -3.17 11.34 2.82
CA GLY A 422 -3.99 12.56 2.75
C GLY A 422 -3.90 13.50 3.97
N THR A 423 -2.94 13.29 4.89
CA THR A 423 -2.67 14.16 6.04
C THR A 423 -1.80 15.39 5.71
N GLY A 424 -1.42 15.57 4.43
CA GLY A 424 -0.66 16.75 3.98
C GLY A 424 0.87 16.61 3.93
N LYS A 425 1.43 15.41 4.15
CA LYS A 425 2.88 15.14 4.14
C LYS A 425 3.62 15.75 2.95
N THR A 426 3.20 15.47 1.72
CA THR A 426 3.87 15.96 0.49
C THR A 426 3.77 17.48 0.33
N VAL A 427 2.61 18.06 0.69
CA VAL A 427 2.40 19.53 0.64
C VAL A 427 3.34 20.21 1.63
N VAL A 428 3.37 19.72 2.87
CA VAL A 428 4.25 20.24 3.92
C VAL A 428 5.73 20.03 3.58
N ALA A 429 6.10 18.91 2.93
CA ALA A 429 7.47 18.65 2.51
C ALA A 429 7.97 19.69 1.48
N ARG A 430 7.11 20.06 0.52
CA ARG A 430 7.42 21.12 -0.45
C ARG A 430 7.58 22.48 0.24
N LEU A 431 6.65 22.81 1.14
CA LEU A 431 6.70 24.07 1.89
C LEU A 431 7.94 24.17 2.79
N ILE A 432 8.28 23.14 3.56
CA ILE A 432 9.48 23.19 4.40
C ILE A 432 10.76 23.28 3.57
N GLY A 433 10.82 22.61 2.41
CA GLY A 433 11.92 22.76 1.46
C GLY A 433 12.10 24.22 1.01
N GLN A 434 11.01 24.84 0.58
CA GLN A 434 11.01 26.24 0.18
C GLN A 434 11.36 27.18 1.35
N ILE A 435 10.83 26.93 2.55
CA ILE A 435 11.15 27.71 3.75
C ILE A 435 12.64 27.64 4.09
N LEU A 436 13.25 26.45 4.00
CA LEU A 436 14.68 26.26 4.25
C LEU A 436 15.54 26.92 3.17
N TYR A 437 15.10 26.92 1.92
CA TYR A 437 15.74 27.64 0.82
C TYR A 437 15.67 29.17 1.02
N GLU A 438 14.47 29.71 1.27
CA GLU A 438 14.25 31.15 1.52
C GLU A 438 15.04 31.65 2.73
N ALA A 439 15.24 30.79 3.74
CA ALA A 439 16.05 31.10 4.91
C ALA A 439 17.58 30.93 4.68
N GLY A 440 17.98 30.50 3.48
CA GLY A 440 19.38 30.28 3.09
C GLY A 440 20.04 29.07 3.75
N VAL A 441 19.25 28.10 4.24
CA VAL A 441 19.75 26.81 4.75
C VAL A 441 20.02 25.86 3.58
N LEU A 442 19.10 25.78 2.63
CA LEU A 442 19.28 25.02 1.38
C LEU A 442 19.73 25.96 0.26
N LYS A 443 20.59 25.45 -0.63
CA LYS A 443 21.17 26.24 -1.73
C LYS A 443 20.19 26.47 -2.88
N ASN A 444 19.29 25.51 -3.11
CA ASN A 444 18.37 25.44 -4.23
C ASN A 444 16.96 25.12 -3.74
N ASN A 445 15.93 25.60 -4.47
CA ASN A 445 14.54 25.20 -4.25
C ASN A 445 14.16 23.95 -5.07
N ASN A 446 15.07 22.98 -5.20
CA ASN A 446 14.76 21.73 -5.89
C ASN A 446 14.02 20.77 -4.95
N PHE A 447 13.01 20.09 -5.47
CA PHE A 447 12.24 19.08 -4.75
C PHE A 447 12.14 17.82 -5.63
N VAL A 448 12.91 16.79 -5.27
CA VAL A 448 12.93 15.50 -5.95
C VAL A 448 12.06 14.52 -5.18
N GLU A 449 10.92 14.18 -5.76
CA GLU A 449 9.99 13.18 -5.22
C GLU A 449 10.32 11.80 -5.81
N CYS A 450 10.46 10.80 -4.96
CA CYS A 450 10.80 9.45 -5.37
C CYS A 450 10.13 8.39 -4.50
N SER A 451 10.05 7.17 -5.04
CA SER A 451 9.49 5.98 -4.41
C SER A 451 10.47 4.80 -4.54
N ARG A 452 10.09 3.60 -4.06
CA ARG A 452 10.87 2.37 -4.27
C ARG A 452 11.24 2.15 -5.73
N GLU A 453 10.31 2.34 -6.65
CA GLU A 453 10.51 2.12 -8.09
C GLU A 453 11.57 3.08 -8.65
N THR A 454 11.68 4.28 -8.07
CA THR A 454 12.64 5.30 -8.48
C THR A 454 14.05 5.00 -7.98
N LEU A 455 14.18 4.37 -6.80
CA LEU A 455 15.47 4.12 -6.15
C LEU A 455 16.05 2.74 -6.48
N ILE A 456 15.19 1.72 -6.60
CA ILE A 456 15.62 0.32 -6.74
C ILE A 456 15.62 -0.10 -8.21
N SER A 457 16.70 -0.77 -8.63
CA SER A 457 16.76 -1.49 -9.89
C SER A 457 16.42 -2.96 -9.66
N MET A 458 15.86 -3.61 -10.68
CA MET A 458 15.64 -5.06 -10.67
C MET A 458 16.93 -5.85 -10.97
N TYR A 459 18.02 -5.15 -11.29
CA TYR A 459 19.31 -5.73 -11.67
C TYR A 459 20.33 -5.58 -10.53
N ILE A 460 21.08 -6.66 -10.26
CA ILE A 460 22.13 -6.71 -9.22
C ILE A 460 23.21 -5.66 -9.52
N GLY A 461 23.46 -4.74 -8.59
CA GLY A 461 24.52 -3.73 -8.67
C GLY A 461 24.14 -2.40 -9.34
N GLU A 462 22.97 -2.31 -9.97
CA GLU A 462 22.48 -1.04 -10.54
C GLU A 462 21.74 -0.16 -9.52
N THR A 463 21.22 -0.77 -8.45
CA THR A 463 20.45 -0.03 -7.44
C THR A 463 21.28 1.07 -6.79
N ALA A 464 22.58 0.84 -6.53
CA ALA A 464 23.45 1.89 -6.01
C ALA A 464 23.61 3.07 -6.97
N ILE A 465 23.74 2.80 -8.28
CA ILE A 465 23.92 3.85 -9.31
C ILE A 465 22.64 4.68 -9.43
N LYS A 466 21.49 4.00 -9.53
CA LYS A 466 20.18 4.65 -9.64
C LYS A 466 19.91 5.53 -8.41
N THR A 467 20.15 4.99 -7.21
CA THR A 467 20.00 5.72 -5.94
C THR A 467 20.92 6.94 -5.89
N LYS A 468 22.21 6.80 -6.25
CA LYS A 468 23.17 7.92 -6.29
C LYS A 468 22.74 9.04 -7.23
N LYS A 469 22.20 8.69 -8.41
CA LYS A 469 21.72 9.69 -9.37
C LYS A 469 20.58 10.51 -8.78
N VAL A 470 19.59 9.86 -8.18
CA VAL A 470 18.44 10.53 -7.55
C VAL A 470 18.88 11.43 -6.39
N ILE A 471 19.85 10.97 -5.58
CA ILE A 471 20.47 11.79 -4.52
C ILE A 471 21.18 13.01 -5.11
N ALA A 472 21.94 12.83 -6.19
CA ALA A 472 22.66 13.92 -6.85
C ALA A 472 21.69 14.97 -7.41
N ASP A 473 20.57 14.54 -8.00
CA ASP A 473 19.53 15.44 -8.49
C ASP A 473 18.93 16.28 -7.34
N ALA A 474 18.78 15.70 -6.14
CA ALA A 474 18.23 16.39 -4.97
C ALA A 474 19.22 17.32 -4.25
N MET A 475 20.49 17.34 -4.66
CA MET A 475 21.53 18.07 -3.94
C MET A 475 21.28 19.59 -3.94
N GLY A 476 21.48 20.21 -2.77
CA GLY A 476 21.11 21.62 -2.55
C GLY A 476 19.64 21.85 -2.22
N GLY A 477 18.77 20.83 -2.35
CA GLY A 477 17.32 20.91 -2.13
C GLY A 477 16.79 19.79 -1.25
N VAL A 478 15.61 19.27 -1.57
CA VAL A 478 14.91 18.21 -0.83
C VAL A 478 14.83 16.92 -1.65
N LEU A 479 15.18 15.80 -1.02
CA LEU A 479 14.87 14.45 -1.49
C LEU A 479 13.69 13.92 -0.68
N PHE A 480 12.51 13.81 -1.29
CA PHE A 480 11.31 13.29 -0.64
C PHE A 480 11.04 11.85 -1.08
N ILE A 481 11.14 10.90 -0.15
CA ILE A 481 10.91 9.47 -0.40
C ILE A 481 9.53 9.12 0.14
N ASP A 482 8.54 8.95 -0.74
CA ASP A 482 7.21 8.48 -0.35
C ASP A 482 7.19 6.97 -0.15
N GLU A 483 6.35 6.53 0.79
CA GLU A 483 6.25 5.14 1.25
C GLU A 483 7.62 4.47 1.49
N ALA A 484 8.54 5.17 2.16
CA ALA A 484 9.94 4.77 2.28
C ALA A 484 10.14 3.38 2.93
N TYR A 485 9.19 2.91 3.74
CA TYR A 485 9.17 1.55 4.31
C TYR A 485 9.19 0.47 3.24
N SER A 486 8.66 0.76 2.04
CA SER A 486 8.68 -0.18 0.91
C SER A 486 10.10 -0.56 0.50
N LEU A 487 11.13 0.23 0.82
CA LEU A 487 12.55 -0.08 0.56
C LEU A 487 13.03 -1.35 1.30
N TYR A 488 12.34 -1.78 2.35
CA TYR A 488 12.69 -2.98 3.11
C TYR A 488 11.57 -4.02 3.05
N GLN A 489 11.88 -5.28 2.72
CA GLN A 489 10.90 -6.37 2.68
C GLN A 489 11.37 -7.56 3.54
N LYS A 490 10.62 -7.85 4.62
CA LYS A 490 10.94 -8.92 5.58
C LYS A 490 10.90 -10.30 4.90
N GLY A 491 12.00 -11.04 4.96
CA GLY A 491 12.07 -12.44 4.48
C GLY A 491 12.42 -12.64 3.00
N SER A 492 12.78 -11.59 2.25
CA SER A 492 13.29 -11.74 0.88
C SER A 492 14.81 -11.97 0.89
N GLU A 493 15.28 -13.14 0.41
CA GLU A 493 16.71 -13.42 0.23
C GLU A 493 17.35 -12.61 -0.93
N LYS A 494 16.54 -11.98 -1.79
CA LYS A 494 16.98 -11.13 -2.91
C LYS A 494 16.51 -9.68 -2.71
N ASP A 495 16.82 -9.08 -1.57
CA ASP A 495 16.38 -7.72 -1.25
C ASP A 495 17.36 -6.65 -1.80
N PHE A 496 17.12 -6.22 -3.04
CA PHE A 496 17.83 -5.10 -3.69
C PHE A 496 17.68 -3.78 -2.93
N GLY A 497 16.68 -3.65 -2.06
CA GLY A 497 16.45 -2.43 -1.30
C GLY A 497 17.51 -2.14 -0.25
N LYS A 498 18.25 -3.16 0.21
CA LYS A 498 19.40 -2.96 1.11
C LYS A 498 20.47 -2.08 0.49
N GLU A 499 20.73 -2.22 -0.81
CA GLU A 499 21.74 -1.43 -1.52
C GLU A 499 21.32 0.05 -1.60
N ALA A 500 20.04 0.33 -1.88
CA ALA A 500 19.50 1.70 -1.86
C ALA A 500 19.59 2.32 -0.46
N ILE A 501 19.23 1.55 0.58
CA ILE A 501 19.32 1.98 1.98
C ILE A 501 20.77 2.35 2.34
N VAL A 502 21.75 1.53 1.96
CA VAL A 502 23.17 1.80 2.23
C VAL A 502 23.62 3.11 1.60
N GLU A 503 23.27 3.35 0.33
CA GLU A 503 23.66 4.59 -0.37
C GLU A 503 22.94 5.83 0.19
N LEU A 504 21.67 5.71 0.58
CA LEU A 504 20.94 6.77 1.28
C LEU A 504 21.61 7.12 2.62
N LEU A 505 21.91 6.12 3.45
CA LEU A 505 22.55 6.32 4.74
C LEU A 505 23.94 6.96 4.58
N LYS A 506 24.69 6.57 3.56
CA LYS A 506 25.99 7.16 3.24
C LYS A 506 25.84 8.65 2.88
N ALA A 507 24.95 8.99 1.95
CA ALA A 507 24.72 10.38 1.56
C ALA A 507 24.20 11.26 2.71
N MET A 508 23.31 10.74 3.55
CA MET A 508 22.81 11.45 4.74
C MET A 508 23.89 11.72 5.79
N GLU A 509 25.02 11.01 5.75
CA GLU A 509 26.16 11.25 6.63
C GLU A 509 27.19 12.18 5.98
N ASP A 510 27.59 11.86 4.75
CA ASP A 510 28.69 12.51 4.05
C ASP A 510 28.31 13.93 3.56
N SER A 511 27.03 14.15 3.20
CA SER A 511 26.51 15.40 2.63
C SER A 511 25.52 16.11 3.56
N ARG A 512 25.76 16.04 4.88
CA ARG A 512 24.98 16.79 5.88
C ARG A 512 24.98 18.29 5.57
N GLY A 513 23.84 18.94 5.81
CA GLY A 513 23.61 20.35 5.48
C GLY A 513 23.56 20.68 3.98
N GLU A 514 23.92 19.77 3.07
CA GLU A 514 23.88 20.03 1.63
C GLU A 514 22.51 19.74 1.01
N PHE A 515 21.75 18.81 1.55
CA PHE A 515 20.38 18.50 1.13
C PHE A 515 19.55 18.01 2.31
N CYS A 516 18.22 18.00 2.14
CA CYS A 516 17.29 17.49 3.14
C CYS A 516 16.56 16.24 2.61
N CYS A 517 16.98 15.06 3.05
CA CYS A 517 16.18 13.83 2.92
C CYS A 517 14.95 13.85 3.85
N ILE A 518 13.76 13.70 3.29
CA ILE A 518 12.48 13.55 4.00
C ILE A 518 11.90 12.19 3.63
N MET A 519 11.78 11.29 4.59
CA MET A 519 11.17 9.97 4.38
C MET A 519 9.73 9.97 4.89
N ALA A 520 8.77 9.65 4.04
CA ALA A 520 7.35 9.65 4.38
C ALA A 520 6.75 8.26 4.34
N GLY A 521 5.76 8.02 5.19
CA GLY A 521 5.01 6.77 5.18
C GLY A 521 4.07 6.61 6.37
N TYR A 522 3.44 5.44 6.44
CA TYR A 522 2.60 5.06 7.55
C TYR A 522 3.42 4.84 8.81
N SER A 523 2.80 5.16 9.94
CA SER A 523 3.46 5.19 11.22
C SER A 523 4.08 3.84 11.58
N ASN A 524 3.38 2.72 11.44
CA ASN A 524 3.87 1.43 11.91
C ASN A 524 4.97 0.88 10.99
N GLU A 525 4.76 1.01 9.69
CA GLU A 525 5.62 0.49 8.63
C GLU A 525 6.95 1.23 8.59
N MET A 526 6.93 2.55 8.78
CA MET A 526 8.15 3.34 8.92
C MET A 526 8.95 2.93 10.17
N MET A 527 8.25 2.57 11.25
CA MET A 527 8.92 2.11 12.47
C MET A 527 9.59 0.76 12.26
N GLU A 528 8.92 -0.18 11.58
CA GLU A 528 9.53 -1.45 11.19
C GLU A 528 10.79 -1.24 10.33
N LEU A 529 10.76 -0.30 9.38
CA LEU A 529 11.93 0.09 8.59
C LEU A 529 13.08 0.56 9.50
N PHE A 530 12.79 1.44 10.46
CA PHE A 530 13.80 2.00 11.37
C PHE A 530 14.36 0.99 12.37
N GLU A 531 13.56 0.03 12.81
CA GLU A 531 14.01 -1.07 13.66
C GLU A 531 14.90 -2.04 12.90
N ALA A 532 14.51 -2.39 11.67
CA ALA A 532 15.29 -3.27 10.82
C ALA A 532 16.62 -2.63 10.37
N ASN A 533 16.63 -1.31 10.20
CA ASN A 533 17.79 -0.54 9.73
C ASN A 533 18.12 0.60 10.71
N PRO A 534 18.72 0.29 11.88
CA PRO A 534 18.99 1.27 12.93
C PRO A 534 19.91 2.42 12.50
N GLY A 535 20.63 2.26 11.38
CA GLY A 535 21.39 3.33 10.73
C GLY A 535 20.56 4.59 10.44
N PHE A 536 19.27 4.44 10.13
CA PHE A 536 18.37 5.59 9.93
C PHE A 536 18.10 6.35 11.23
N LYS A 537 17.95 5.68 12.38
CA LYS A 537 17.67 6.34 13.66
C LYS A 537 18.77 7.33 14.08
N SER A 538 20.01 7.11 13.63
CA SER A 538 21.14 8.02 13.90
C SER A 538 21.27 9.17 12.90
N ARG A 539 20.65 9.07 11.72
CA ARG A 539 20.76 10.05 10.62
C ARG A 539 19.49 10.84 10.36
N VAL A 540 18.32 10.34 10.77
CA VAL A 540 17.09 11.13 10.80
C VAL A 540 17.03 11.85 12.14
N GLN A 541 17.07 13.17 12.12
CA GLN A 541 17.03 13.97 13.35
C GLN A 541 15.59 14.27 13.79
N PHE A 542 14.69 14.53 12.83
CA PHE A 542 13.36 15.04 13.12
C PHE A 542 12.27 14.03 12.73
N PHE A 543 11.49 13.56 13.70
CA PHE A 543 10.34 12.69 13.46
C PHE A 543 9.07 13.51 13.66
N ILE A 544 8.32 13.71 12.58
CA ILE A 544 7.14 14.55 12.56
C ILE A 544 5.91 13.68 12.37
N ASN A 545 5.03 13.66 13.37
CA ASN A 545 3.76 12.94 13.32
C ASN A 545 2.68 13.82 12.68
N PHE A 546 2.09 13.33 11.60
CA PHE A 546 0.96 13.92 10.90
C PHE A 546 -0.33 13.26 11.40
N PRO A 547 -1.12 13.93 12.25
CA PRO A 547 -2.38 13.39 12.73
C PRO A 547 -3.41 13.34 11.60
N ASP A 548 -4.41 12.47 11.76
CA ASP A 548 -5.63 12.54 10.97
C ASP A 548 -6.35 13.86 11.21
N TYR A 549 -7.02 14.36 10.17
CA TYR A 549 -7.86 15.54 10.27
C TYR A 549 -9.18 15.19 10.97
N SER A 550 -9.61 16.08 11.85
CA SER A 550 -10.97 16.07 12.41
C SER A 550 -12.02 16.30 11.32
N GLU A 551 -13.25 15.89 11.59
CA GLU A 551 -14.40 16.16 10.72
C GLU A 551 -14.54 17.64 10.35
N THR A 552 -14.30 18.53 11.32
CA THR A 552 -14.31 20.00 11.12
C THR A 552 -13.20 20.46 10.17
N GLU A 553 -11.99 19.92 10.32
CA GLU A 553 -10.87 20.26 9.43
C GLU A 553 -11.10 19.71 8.01
N LEU A 554 -11.64 18.49 7.89
CA LEU A 554 -12.01 17.90 6.60
C LEU A 554 -13.12 18.70 5.90
N THR A 555 -14.07 19.25 6.66
CA THR A 555 -15.10 20.14 6.12
C THR A 555 -14.50 21.39 5.49
N GLU A 556 -13.60 22.06 6.20
CA GLU A 556 -12.92 23.26 5.68
C GLU A 556 -12.02 22.91 4.47
N ILE A 557 -11.34 21.76 4.51
CA ILE A 557 -10.56 21.26 3.38
C ILE A 557 -11.47 20.99 2.17
N GLY A 558 -12.64 20.39 2.38
CA GLY A 558 -13.65 20.14 1.34
C GLY A 558 -14.14 21.43 0.69
N LYS A 559 -14.41 22.47 1.48
CA LYS A 559 -14.76 23.80 0.96
C LYS A 559 -13.66 24.41 0.09
N LEU A 560 -12.39 24.29 0.51
CA LEU A 560 -11.26 24.74 -0.31
C LEU A 560 -11.13 23.95 -1.61
N MET A 561 -11.36 22.63 -1.57
CA MET A 561 -11.34 21.78 -2.78
C MET A 561 -12.43 22.19 -3.76
N LEU A 562 -13.67 22.38 -3.28
CA LEU A 562 -14.78 22.85 -4.10
C LEU A 562 -14.50 24.19 -4.75
N LYS A 563 -13.97 25.14 -3.97
CA LYS A 563 -13.56 26.45 -4.49
C LYS A 563 -12.50 26.32 -5.59
N ASN A 564 -11.50 25.45 -5.42
CA ASN A 564 -10.45 25.24 -6.42
C ASN A 564 -10.93 24.50 -7.67
N MET A 565 -12.02 23.74 -7.57
CA MET A 565 -12.68 23.07 -8.69
C MET A 565 -13.68 24.01 -9.41
N ASP A 566 -13.90 25.23 -8.90
CA ASP A 566 -14.99 26.13 -9.32
C ASP A 566 -16.40 25.49 -9.18
N TYR A 567 -16.63 24.78 -8.08
CA TYR A 567 -17.93 24.18 -7.72
C TYR A 567 -18.51 24.83 -6.46
N THR A 568 -19.83 24.85 -6.37
CA THR A 568 -20.57 25.13 -5.12
C THR A 568 -21.28 23.87 -4.65
N MET A 569 -21.49 23.75 -3.34
CA MET A 569 -22.19 22.61 -2.76
C MET A 569 -23.14 23.12 -1.69
N ASP A 570 -24.34 22.54 -1.62
CA ASP A 570 -25.26 22.82 -0.53
C ASP A 570 -24.69 22.32 0.83
N ASP A 571 -25.02 22.99 1.93
CA ASP A 571 -24.45 22.69 3.25
C ASP A 571 -24.76 21.25 3.73
N GLU A 572 -25.94 20.73 3.41
CA GLU A 572 -26.37 19.37 3.75
C GLU A 572 -25.67 18.33 2.86
N ALA A 573 -25.50 18.61 1.56
CA ALA A 573 -24.68 17.79 0.67
C ALA A 573 -23.23 17.70 1.17
N LEU A 574 -22.64 18.84 1.58
CA LEU A 574 -21.29 18.88 2.13
C LEU A 574 -21.21 18.09 3.44
N ARG A 575 -22.18 18.26 4.34
CA ARG A 575 -22.26 17.50 5.59
C ARG A 575 -22.29 16.00 5.33
N LEU A 576 -23.11 15.53 4.38
CA LEU A 576 -23.18 14.11 4.02
C LEU A 576 -21.88 13.62 3.38
N ALA A 577 -21.28 14.37 2.45
CA ALA A 577 -20.02 14.03 1.82
C ALA A 577 -18.90 13.82 2.86
N ILE A 578 -18.80 14.76 3.81
CA ILE A 578 -17.83 14.71 4.89
C ILE A 578 -18.16 13.58 5.87
N LYS A 579 -19.43 13.34 6.22
CA LYS A 579 -19.85 12.21 7.06
C LYS A 579 -19.41 10.88 6.44
N ILE A 580 -19.63 10.69 5.13
CA ILE A 580 -19.21 9.49 4.40
C ILE A 580 -17.69 9.34 4.44
N ALA A 581 -16.94 10.40 4.14
CA ALA A 581 -15.48 10.39 4.21
C ALA A 581 -15.01 10.03 5.63
N TYR A 582 -15.50 10.75 6.62
CA TYR A 582 -15.06 10.65 8.01
C TYR A 582 -15.45 9.31 8.62
N ASN A 583 -16.56 8.68 8.25
CA ASN A 583 -16.90 7.34 8.74
C ASN A 583 -15.81 6.29 8.44
N LYS A 584 -15.00 6.49 7.40
CA LYS A 584 -13.85 5.64 7.09
C LYS A 584 -12.66 5.83 8.03
N HIS A 585 -12.63 6.84 8.91
CA HIS A 585 -11.59 6.96 9.96
C HIS A 585 -11.51 5.72 10.85
N LYS A 586 -12.58 4.93 10.88
CA LYS A 586 -12.66 3.66 11.60
C LYS A 586 -11.88 2.53 10.94
N LEU A 587 -11.53 2.65 9.66
CA LEU A 587 -10.85 1.62 8.88
C LEU A 587 -9.33 1.83 8.93
N PRO A 588 -8.54 0.74 8.81
CA PRO A 588 -7.10 0.88 8.61
C PRO A 588 -6.83 1.69 7.33
N ASN A 589 -5.76 2.50 7.35
CA ASN A 589 -5.31 3.33 6.24
C ASN A 589 -6.29 4.43 5.77
N PHE A 590 -7.07 5.00 6.69
CA PHE A 590 -7.95 6.14 6.40
C PHE A 590 -7.23 7.26 5.63
N ALA A 591 -7.68 7.57 4.41
CA ALA A 591 -6.96 8.45 3.50
C ALA A 591 -7.26 9.96 3.68
N ASN A 592 -7.95 10.37 4.75
CA ASN A 592 -8.17 11.77 5.13
C ASN A 592 -8.69 12.64 3.96
N ALA A 593 -8.01 13.75 3.66
CA ALA A 593 -8.40 14.68 2.58
C ALA A 593 -8.45 14.00 1.20
N ARG A 594 -7.77 12.87 1.00
CA ARG A 594 -7.88 12.07 -0.24
C ARG A 594 -9.24 11.39 -0.34
N GLU A 595 -9.84 10.94 0.78
CA GLU A 595 -11.23 10.44 0.77
C GLU A 595 -12.21 11.55 0.38
N VAL A 596 -12.06 12.73 0.98
CA VAL A 596 -12.90 13.89 0.66
C VAL A 596 -12.79 14.23 -0.82
N ARG A 597 -11.56 14.33 -1.35
CA ARG A 597 -11.34 14.58 -2.79
C ARG A 597 -12.04 13.53 -3.67
N ASN A 598 -11.86 12.25 -3.37
CA ASN A 598 -12.46 11.16 -4.16
C ASN A 598 -13.98 11.25 -4.18
N ILE A 599 -14.62 11.57 -3.05
CA ILE A 599 -16.07 11.73 -2.97
C ILE A 599 -16.51 12.96 -3.77
N LEU A 600 -15.84 14.09 -3.61
CA LEU A 600 -16.18 15.32 -4.33
C LEU A 600 -16.04 15.14 -5.86
N GLU A 601 -14.95 14.53 -6.33
CA GLU A 601 -14.72 14.26 -7.76
C GLU A 601 -15.78 13.32 -8.34
N LYS A 602 -16.12 12.23 -7.63
CA LYS A 602 -17.16 11.29 -8.08
C LYS A 602 -18.56 11.91 -8.06
N THR A 603 -18.84 12.74 -7.05
CA THR A 603 -20.13 13.44 -6.97
C THR A 603 -20.23 14.52 -8.05
N ALA A 604 -19.13 15.17 -8.42
CA ALA A 604 -19.12 16.11 -9.54
C ALA A 604 -19.45 15.43 -10.88
N ILE A 605 -19.06 14.16 -11.08
CA ILE A 605 -19.46 13.37 -12.26
C ILE A 605 -20.98 13.11 -12.25
N ILE A 606 -21.54 12.74 -11.11
CA ILE A 606 -22.99 12.51 -10.95
C ILE A 606 -23.77 13.81 -11.18
N GLN A 607 -23.29 14.91 -10.62
CA GLN A 607 -23.86 16.25 -10.83
C GLN A 607 -23.84 16.62 -12.32
N ALA A 608 -22.74 16.37 -13.02
CA ALA A 608 -22.63 16.66 -14.46
C ALA A 608 -23.63 15.84 -15.30
N LEU A 609 -23.93 14.59 -14.91
CA LEU A 609 -24.98 13.78 -15.54
C LEU A 609 -26.38 14.35 -15.27
N ARG A 610 -26.63 14.84 -14.05
CA ARG A 610 -27.91 15.47 -13.69
C ARG A 610 -28.15 16.77 -14.44
N THR A 611 -27.10 17.57 -14.68
CA THR A 611 -27.19 18.88 -15.34
C THR A 611 -26.69 18.86 -16.78
N GLU A 612 -26.88 17.75 -17.50
CA GLU A 612 -26.39 17.57 -18.88
C GLU A 612 -26.87 18.68 -19.83
N GLU A 613 -28.08 19.23 -19.60
CA GLU A 613 -28.65 20.33 -20.39
C GLU A 613 -28.34 21.73 -19.83
N GLU A 614 -27.68 21.84 -18.67
CA GLU A 614 -27.35 23.09 -17.96
C GLU A 614 -25.84 23.22 -17.71
N PHE A 615 -25.05 23.37 -18.77
CA PHE A 615 -23.57 23.31 -18.72
C PHE A 615 -22.86 24.30 -17.76
N GLU A 616 -23.50 25.41 -17.38
CA GLU A 616 -22.95 26.39 -16.44
C GLU A 616 -23.24 26.04 -14.96
N ASN A 617 -24.18 25.11 -14.73
CA ASN A 617 -24.56 24.69 -13.40
C ASN A 617 -23.47 23.79 -12.79
N ARG A 618 -22.75 24.33 -11.80
CA ARG A 618 -21.70 23.62 -11.03
C ARG A 618 -22.09 23.48 -9.56
N THR A 619 -23.38 23.36 -9.29
CA THR A 619 -23.91 23.22 -7.94
C THR A 619 -24.22 21.76 -7.64
N ILE A 620 -23.47 21.20 -6.70
CA ILE A 620 -23.72 19.86 -6.16
C ILE A 620 -24.80 19.95 -5.09
N LEU A 621 -25.81 19.09 -5.23
CA LEU A 621 -26.96 19.00 -4.34
C LEU A 621 -26.94 17.69 -3.55
N LYS A 622 -27.75 17.63 -2.49
CA LYS A 622 -27.94 16.45 -1.64
C LYS A 622 -28.22 15.17 -2.44
N GLU A 623 -29.05 15.26 -3.48
CA GLU A 623 -29.42 14.14 -4.35
C GLU A 623 -28.23 13.54 -5.12
N ASP A 624 -27.20 14.34 -5.43
CA ASP A 624 -25.98 13.84 -6.07
C ASP A 624 -25.18 12.98 -5.09
N ILE A 625 -25.12 13.38 -3.81
CA ILE A 625 -24.47 12.61 -2.74
C ILE A 625 -25.25 11.34 -2.38
N GLU A 626 -26.59 11.41 -2.38
CA GLU A 626 -27.44 10.23 -2.18
C GLU A 626 -27.27 9.20 -3.31
N THR A 627 -27.16 9.69 -4.55
CA THR A 627 -26.86 8.84 -5.71
C THR A 627 -25.47 8.22 -5.59
N PHE A 628 -24.46 9.01 -5.22
CA PHE A 628 -23.11 8.52 -4.94
C PHE A 628 -23.12 7.40 -3.89
N ALA A 629 -23.81 7.63 -2.77
CA ALA A 629 -23.93 6.67 -1.69
C ALA A 629 -24.60 5.36 -2.16
N LYS A 630 -25.66 5.47 -2.95
CA LYS A 630 -26.37 4.32 -3.52
C LYS A 630 -25.49 3.50 -4.47
N GLU A 631 -24.78 4.15 -5.39
CA GLU A 631 -23.87 3.49 -6.33
C GLU A 631 -22.71 2.77 -5.64
N HIS A 632 -22.31 3.23 -4.45
CA HIS A 632 -21.22 2.67 -3.67
C HIS A 632 -21.69 1.81 -2.48
N ASN A 633 -22.98 1.45 -2.41
CA ASN A 633 -23.59 0.67 -1.33
C ASN A 633 -23.32 1.23 0.09
N ILE A 634 -23.39 2.56 0.24
CA ILE A 634 -23.14 3.28 1.49
C ILE A 634 -24.49 3.59 2.17
N ASN A 635 -24.66 3.14 3.41
CA ASN A 635 -25.83 3.46 4.21
C ASN A 635 -25.67 4.83 4.88
N LEU A 636 -26.49 5.81 4.49
CA LEU A 636 -26.45 7.18 5.04
C LEU A 636 -27.08 7.29 6.44
N ASP A 637 -27.95 6.33 6.79
CA ASP A 637 -28.66 6.24 8.07
C ASP A 637 -27.82 5.59 9.18
N ASP A 638 -26.62 5.07 8.86
CA ASP A 638 -25.63 4.71 9.86
C ASP A 638 -25.06 6.01 10.48
N GLU A 639 -25.78 6.57 11.44
CA GLU A 639 -25.14 7.34 12.50
C GLU A 639 -24.17 6.42 13.26
N PRO A 640 -23.01 6.91 13.71
CA PRO A 640 -22.27 6.20 14.73
C PRO A 640 -23.17 6.15 15.97
N LYS A 641 -23.89 5.03 16.14
CA LYS A 641 -24.45 4.69 17.44
C LYS A 641 -23.27 4.74 18.39
N GLU A 642 -23.34 5.58 19.44
CA GLU A 642 -22.55 5.36 20.64
C GLU A 642 -22.63 3.87 20.91
N VAL A 643 -21.48 3.18 20.89
CA VAL A 643 -21.46 1.78 21.27
C VAL A 643 -21.79 1.79 22.75
N LYS A 644 -23.08 1.64 23.08
CA LYS A 644 -23.53 1.50 24.46
C LYS A 644 -22.95 0.20 24.98
N VAL A 645 -21.79 0.29 25.61
CA VAL A 645 -21.17 -0.82 26.31
C VAL A 645 -21.83 -0.92 27.68
N PRO A 646 -22.42 -2.07 28.05
CA PRO A 646 -22.99 -2.25 29.37
C PRO A 646 -21.90 -2.20 30.45
N MET A 647 -22.30 -1.86 31.67
CA MET A 647 -21.38 -1.93 32.81
C MET A 647 -20.86 -3.36 33.02
N VAL A 648 -19.59 -3.51 33.42
CA VAL A 648 -19.06 -4.80 33.88
C VAL A 648 -19.87 -5.30 35.08
N LYS A 649 -20.27 -6.59 35.06
CA LYS A 649 -21.10 -7.15 36.13
C LYS A 649 -20.27 -7.43 37.38
N LEU A 650 -20.75 -7.00 38.55
CA LEU A 650 -20.12 -7.33 39.84
C LEU A 650 -19.91 -8.84 40.00
N SER A 651 -20.95 -9.63 39.72
CA SER A 651 -20.89 -11.10 39.81
C SER A 651 -19.81 -11.73 38.92
N TYR A 652 -19.47 -11.08 37.80
CA TYR A 652 -18.43 -11.57 36.91
C TYR A 652 -17.03 -11.33 37.49
N LEU A 653 -16.79 -10.15 38.07
CA LEU A 653 -15.54 -9.87 38.78
C LEU A 653 -15.40 -10.71 40.05
N GLU A 654 -16.48 -10.95 40.78
CA GLU A 654 -16.48 -11.87 41.93
C GLU A 654 -16.15 -13.31 41.53
N GLU A 655 -16.67 -13.79 40.39
CA GLU A 655 -16.33 -15.10 39.85
C GLU A 655 -14.85 -15.20 39.47
N LEU A 656 -14.28 -14.15 38.85
CA LEU A 656 -12.86 -14.09 38.52
C LEU A 656 -12.00 -14.09 39.80
N ALA A 657 -12.35 -13.28 40.79
CA ALA A 657 -11.65 -13.23 42.07
C ALA A 657 -11.69 -14.57 42.83
N GLN A 658 -12.78 -15.34 42.73
CA GLN A 658 -12.86 -16.70 43.31
C GLN A 658 -11.93 -17.71 42.62
N LYS A 659 -11.62 -17.49 41.34
CA LYS A 659 -10.65 -18.30 40.58
C LYS A 659 -9.22 -17.83 40.79
N HIS A 660 -9.00 -16.70 41.47
CA HIS A 660 -7.66 -16.18 41.72
C HIS A 660 -6.86 -17.16 42.55
N VAL A 661 -5.76 -17.61 41.97
CA VAL A 661 -4.71 -18.31 42.70
C VAL A 661 -3.67 -17.24 43.04
N ALA A 662 -3.36 -17.05 44.33
CA ALA A 662 -2.33 -16.11 44.74
C ALA A 662 -1.03 -16.40 43.97
N LYS A 663 -0.64 -15.45 43.12
CA LYS A 663 0.53 -15.54 42.26
C LYS A 663 1.39 -14.32 42.51
N ASN A 664 2.64 -14.55 42.87
CA ASN A 664 3.62 -13.49 42.99
C ASN A 664 3.80 -12.81 41.62
N VAL A 665 3.85 -11.47 41.60
CA VAL A 665 3.95 -10.69 40.35
C VAL A 665 5.25 -11.00 39.61
N VAL A 666 6.33 -11.30 40.32
CA VAL A 666 7.63 -11.64 39.72
C VAL A 666 7.53 -12.92 38.89
N ASP A 667 6.82 -13.93 39.42
CA ASP A 667 6.66 -15.22 38.75
C ASP A 667 5.66 -15.15 37.59
N ASN A 668 4.74 -14.18 37.62
CA ASN A 668 3.71 -13.98 36.57
C ASN A 668 3.91 -12.71 35.74
N MET A 669 5.15 -12.24 35.61
CA MET A 669 5.47 -10.94 35.00
C MET A 669 5.04 -10.83 33.53
N VAL A 670 4.95 -11.93 32.80
CA VAL A 670 4.50 -11.95 31.40
C VAL A 670 3.03 -11.56 31.33
N ASP A 671 2.14 -12.31 31.99
CA ASP A 671 0.71 -12.03 32.01
C ASP A 671 0.41 -10.63 32.56
N VAL A 672 1.11 -10.23 33.63
CA VAL A 672 0.92 -8.90 34.23
C VAL A 672 1.31 -7.79 33.27
N LYS A 673 2.39 -7.95 32.47
CA LYS A 673 2.76 -6.97 31.44
C LYS A 673 1.79 -6.95 30.26
N GLU A 674 1.27 -8.11 29.85
CA GLU A 674 0.27 -8.20 28.77
C GLU A 674 -1.09 -7.59 29.13
N ALA A 675 -1.40 -7.51 30.42
CA ALA A 675 -2.58 -6.83 30.96
C ALA A 675 -2.43 -5.30 31.03
N VAL A 676 -1.20 -4.77 30.96
CA VAL A 676 -0.94 -3.32 31.00
C VAL A 676 -1.14 -2.71 29.62
N ILE A 677 -1.88 -1.61 29.56
CA ILE A 677 -2.26 -0.95 28.31
C ILE A 677 -1.75 0.48 28.25
N SER A 678 -1.42 0.93 27.04
CA SER A 678 -1.19 2.35 26.75
C SER A 678 -2.42 2.92 26.06
N LEU A 679 -2.82 4.11 26.49
CA LEU A 679 -3.98 4.82 25.98
C LEU A 679 -3.53 6.03 25.16
N LYS A 680 -4.21 6.23 24.05
CA LYS A 680 -4.15 7.45 23.26
C LYS A 680 -5.56 7.94 23.02
N VAL A 681 -5.85 9.12 23.55
CA VAL A 681 -7.21 9.68 23.58
C VAL A 681 -7.23 11.02 22.89
N ASP A 682 -8.15 11.19 21.94
CA ASP A 682 -8.38 12.46 21.28
C ASP A 682 -9.34 13.32 22.12
N MET A 683 -8.87 14.51 22.52
CA MET A 683 -9.59 15.43 23.43
C MET A 683 -9.75 16.80 22.75
N PRO A 684 -10.74 17.62 23.15
CA PRO A 684 -10.96 18.97 22.59
C PRO A 684 -9.74 19.91 22.62
N GLY A 685 -8.78 19.69 23.52
CA GLY A 685 -7.56 20.51 23.69
C GLY A 685 -6.24 19.87 23.24
N GLY A 686 -6.27 18.67 22.66
CA GLY A 686 -5.06 17.93 22.25
C GLY A 686 -5.20 16.42 22.40
N LYS A 687 -4.10 15.68 22.25
CA LYS A 687 -4.07 14.23 22.50
C LYS A 687 -3.57 13.97 23.92
N SER A 688 -4.26 13.11 24.65
CA SER A 688 -3.82 12.54 25.91
C SER A 688 -3.13 11.20 25.64
N GLU A 689 -1.95 10.99 26.23
CA GLU A 689 -1.25 9.70 26.20
C GLU A 689 -1.04 9.26 27.65
N SER A 690 -1.59 8.11 28.01
CA SER A 690 -1.65 7.62 29.39
C SER A 690 -1.57 6.10 29.48
N SER A 691 -1.73 5.56 30.69
CA SER A 691 -1.67 4.13 30.98
C SER A 691 -3.00 3.60 31.52
N GLY A 692 -3.17 2.29 31.47
CA GLY A 692 -4.29 1.57 32.08
C GLY A 692 -3.93 0.11 32.31
N PHE A 693 -4.88 -0.66 32.85
CA PHE A 693 -4.72 -2.11 33.00
C PHE A 693 -6.05 -2.85 32.84
N ILE A 694 -6.00 -4.02 32.21
CA ILE A 694 -7.16 -4.89 31.95
C ILE A 694 -7.54 -5.61 33.24
N ILE A 695 -8.83 -5.65 33.54
CA ILE A 695 -9.41 -6.24 34.75
C ILE A 695 -10.30 -7.45 34.47
N THR A 696 -10.57 -7.76 33.19
CA THR A 696 -11.30 -8.97 32.78
C THR A 696 -10.74 -9.57 31.49
N PRO A 697 -10.82 -10.90 31.27
CA PRO A 697 -10.38 -11.55 30.03
C PRO A 697 -11.03 -11.03 28.75
N ASP A 698 -12.25 -10.51 28.85
CA ASP A 698 -12.99 -9.96 27.72
C ASP A 698 -12.69 -8.45 27.49
N GLY A 699 -11.81 -7.82 28.28
CA GLY A 699 -11.23 -6.51 27.94
C GLY A 699 -11.88 -5.29 28.61
N TYR A 700 -12.52 -5.43 29.77
CA TYR A 700 -12.74 -4.25 30.63
C TYR A 700 -11.41 -3.82 31.23
N ALA A 701 -11.15 -2.51 31.28
CA ALA A 701 -9.89 -1.96 31.78
C ALA A 701 -10.12 -0.69 32.61
N VAL A 702 -9.17 -0.40 33.50
CA VAL A 702 -9.19 0.75 34.40
C VAL A 702 -8.11 1.75 34.01
N THR A 703 -8.43 3.04 34.11
CA THR A 703 -7.50 4.18 33.96
C THR A 703 -7.98 5.37 34.82
N CYS A 704 -7.30 6.52 34.74
CA CYS A 704 -7.76 7.74 35.40
C CYS A 704 -8.85 8.45 34.60
N ALA A 705 -9.77 9.13 35.27
CA ALA A 705 -10.84 9.87 34.62
C ALA A 705 -10.29 11.01 33.76
N HIS A 706 -9.29 11.75 34.25
CA HIS A 706 -8.69 12.86 33.48
C HIS A 706 -8.03 12.39 32.17
N CYS A 707 -7.65 11.12 32.05
CA CYS A 707 -7.06 10.56 30.83
C CYS A 707 -8.07 10.46 29.69
N VAL A 708 -9.36 10.30 30.02
CA VAL A 708 -10.46 9.98 29.09
C VAL A 708 -11.63 10.97 29.14
N ASN A 709 -11.55 12.00 30.01
CA ASN A 709 -12.64 12.95 30.21
C ASN A 709 -12.81 13.92 29.03
N GLY A 710 -13.89 13.77 28.27
CA GLY A 710 -14.11 14.52 27.04
C GLY A 710 -13.46 13.87 25.82
N GLU A 711 -13.25 12.56 25.88
CA GLU A 711 -12.81 11.75 24.74
C GLU A 711 -13.75 11.91 23.52
N LYS A 712 -13.18 11.79 22.33
CA LYS A 712 -13.89 11.60 21.06
C LYS A 712 -13.56 10.27 20.37
N GLY A 713 -12.80 9.43 21.07
CA GLY A 713 -12.23 8.17 20.62
C GLY A 713 -11.07 7.75 21.50
N ILE A 714 -11.07 6.50 21.94
CA ILE A 714 -10.01 5.91 22.75
C ILE A 714 -9.31 4.83 21.92
N GLN A 715 -8.01 5.00 21.69
CA GLN A 715 -7.14 3.96 21.14
C GLN A 715 -6.32 3.32 22.26
N VAL A 716 -6.26 1.99 22.24
CA VAL A 716 -5.54 1.17 23.21
C VAL A 716 -4.42 0.43 22.48
N ARG A 717 -3.19 0.53 22.97
CA ARG A 717 -2.07 -0.32 22.56
C ARG A 717 -1.79 -1.36 23.63
N ARG A 718 -1.77 -2.63 23.23
CA ARG A 718 -1.30 -3.77 24.04
C ARG A 718 0.00 -4.30 23.45
N ARG A 719 0.92 -4.73 24.31
CA ARG A 719 2.12 -5.47 23.89
C ARG A 719 2.00 -6.91 24.35
N ILE A 720 2.04 -7.86 23.42
CA ILE A 720 1.91 -9.30 23.70
C ILE A 720 3.09 -10.08 23.13
N LEU A 721 3.27 -11.32 23.57
CA LEU A 721 4.24 -12.23 22.94
C LEU A 721 3.60 -13.03 21.79
N ASP A 722 4.22 -13.01 20.61
CA ASP A 722 3.82 -13.88 19.50
C ASP A 722 4.18 -15.35 19.78
N ARG A 723 3.73 -16.28 18.91
CA ARG A 723 4.03 -17.73 19.03
C ARG A 723 5.52 -18.08 19.01
N ARG A 724 6.38 -17.13 18.64
CA ARG A 724 7.84 -17.27 18.57
C ARG A 724 8.52 -16.55 19.75
N GLY A 725 7.77 -15.96 20.67
CA GLY A 725 8.26 -15.23 21.83
C GLY A 725 8.73 -13.81 21.53
N ASN A 726 8.34 -13.21 20.40
CA ASN A 726 8.65 -11.81 20.10
C ASN A 726 7.57 -10.89 20.67
N GLU A 727 7.97 -9.77 21.24
CA GLU A 727 7.05 -8.70 21.63
C GLU A 727 6.43 -8.05 20.38
N VAL A 728 5.11 -7.98 20.31
CA VAL A 728 4.35 -7.34 19.24
C VAL A 728 3.31 -6.38 19.82
N ASP A 729 3.20 -5.20 19.23
CA ASP A 729 2.17 -4.21 19.60
C ASP A 729 0.89 -4.45 18.79
N ILE A 730 -0.23 -4.58 19.48
CA ILE A 730 -1.58 -4.68 18.91
C ILE A 730 -2.41 -3.49 19.36
N TYR A 731 -3.11 -2.88 18.41
CA TYR A 731 -3.92 -1.69 18.64
C TYR A 731 -5.40 -2.03 18.56
N TYR A 732 -6.17 -1.52 19.51
CA TYR A 732 -7.60 -1.71 19.64
C TYR A 732 -8.31 -0.38 19.80
N LYS A 733 -9.60 -0.36 19.47
CA LYS A 733 -10.50 0.69 19.93
C LYS A 733 -11.05 0.34 21.29
N ALA A 734 -11.29 1.36 22.10
CA ALA A 734 -12.05 1.23 23.32
C ALA A 734 -13.18 2.26 23.37
N ALA A 735 -14.20 1.93 24.15
CA ALA A 735 -15.27 2.83 24.51
C ALA A 735 -15.20 3.14 26.01
N LEU A 736 -15.52 4.37 26.38
CA LEU A 736 -15.73 4.72 27.77
C LEU A 736 -17.00 4.02 28.29
N VAL A 737 -16.88 3.34 29.43
CA VAL A 737 -18.02 2.66 30.09
C VAL A 737 -18.57 3.53 31.21
N ALA A 738 -17.71 3.97 32.12
CA ALA A 738 -18.08 4.81 33.25
C ALA A 738 -16.86 5.60 33.76
N MET A 739 -17.10 6.75 34.42
CA MET A 739 -16.06 7.48 35.13
C MET A 739 -16.57 8.13 36.41
N ASP A 740 -15.68 8.32 37.37
CA ASP A 740 -15.86 9.20 38.54
C ASP A 740 -14.77 10.26 38.49
N VAL A 741 -15.13 11.47 38.06
CA VAL A 741 -14.20 12.60 37.93
C VAL A 741 -13.63 13.02 39.30
N PRO A 742 -14.43 13.18 40.38
CA PRO A 742 -13.91 13.44 41.72
C PRO A 742 -12.90 12.39 42.24
N ALA A 743 -13.17 11.11 42.04
CA ALA A 743 -12.27 10.02 42.45
C ALA A 743 -11.11 9.79 41.46
N ASP A 744 -11.17 10.42 40.28
CA ASP A 744 -10.21 10.29 39.18
C ASP A 744 -10.00 8.85 38.68
N VAL A 745 -11.09 8.08 38.57
CA VAL A 745 -11.07 6.71 38.04
C VAL A 745 -12.07 6.56 36.89
N ALA A 746 -11.71 5.79 35.87
CA ALA A 746 -12.55 5.46 34.74
C ALA A 746 -12.41 4.01 34.33
N ILE A 747 -13.50 3.46 33.80
CA ILE A 747 -13.58 2.13 33.21
C ILE A 747 -13.85 2.28 31.73
N ILE A 748 -13.06 1.57 30.93
CA ILE A 748 -13.20 1.48 29.48
C ILE A 748 -13.39 0.02 29.07
N LYS A 749 -13.92 -0.19 27.87
CA LYS A 749 -14.05 -1.51 27.26
C LYS A 749 -13.31 -1.55 25.93
N ILE A 750 -12.38 -2.48 25.81
CA ILE A 750 -11.70 -2.79 24.56
C ILE A 750 -12.68 -3.60 23.69
N LEU A 751 -13.07 -3.08 22.53
CA LEU A 751 -14.25 -3.54 21.79
C LEU A 751 -14.04 -4.87 21.04
N ASP A 752 -12.84 -5.09 20.49
CA ASP A 752 -12.53 -6.26 19.64
C ASP A 752 -11.56 -7.23 20.32
N LEU A 753 -11.55 -7.25 21.65
CA LEU A 753 -10.67 -8.15 22.41
C LEU A 753 -11.30 -9.54 22.55
N THR A 754 -10.87 -10.47 21.70
CA THR A 754 -11.37 -11.85 21.67
C THR A 754 -10.43 -12.83 22.39
N GLY A 755 -10.98 -13.87 23.03
CA GLY A 755 -10.21 -14.94 23.66
C GLY A 755 -10.00 -14.77 25.17
N ASP A 756 -9.24 -15.69 25.77
CA ASP A 756 -8.85 -15.63 27.18
C ASP A 756 -7.59 -14.75 27.29
N ASN A 757 -7.76 -13.49 27.70
CA ASN A 757 -6.68 -12.51 27.76
C ASN A 757 -6.16 -12.34 29.18
N SER A 758 -4.85 -12.09 29.30
CA SER A 758 -4.20 -11.69 30.54
C SER A 758 -4.88 -10.45 31.15
N TYR A 759 -5.20 -10.52 32.44
CA TYR A 759 -5.87 -9.47 33.21
C TYR A 759 -5.27 -9.41 34.62
N ILE A 760 -5.52 -8.30 35.32
CA ILE A 760 -5.08 -8.07 36.69
C ILE A 760 -6.30 -8.04 37.61
N ASP A 761 -6.31 -8.94 38.59
CA ASP A 761 -7.35 -9.00 39.60
C ASP A 761 -7.34 -7.74 40.48
N LEU A 762 -8.53 -7.23 40.78
CA LEU A 762 -8.70 -6.15 41.73
C LEU A 762 -8.61 -6.69 43.15
N LEU A 763 -8.02 -5.92 44.07
CA LEU A 763 -8.09 -6.26 45.48
C LEU A 763 -9.57 -6.39 45.89
N PRO A 764 -9.98 -7.50 46.53
CA PRO A 764 -11.39 -7.75 46.83
C PRO A 764 -12.05 -6.61 47.61
N HIS A 765 -13.32 -6.34 47.29
CA HIS A 765 -14.11 -5.30 47.92
C HIS A 765 -14.32 -5.61 49.43
N GLY A 766 -13.84 -4.72 50.31
CA GLY A 766 -13.94 -4.88 51.77
C GLY A 766 -13.09 -3.89 52.58
N ASN A 767 -13.07 -4.05 53.91
CA ASN A 767 -12.17 -3.28 54.78
C ASN A 767 -10.73 -3.80 54.62
N VAL A 768 -9.94 -3.07 53.85
CA VAL A 768 -8.52 -3.36 53.60
C VAL A 768 -7.66 -2.54 54.56
N ASP A 769 -6.76 -3.23 55.26
CA ASP A 769 -5.68 -2.59 56.00
C ASP A 769 -4.46 -2.42 55.07
N TYR A 770 -4.40 -1.27 54.39
CA TYR A 770 -3.33 -0.96 53.45
C TYR A 770 -1.94 -0.93 54.13
N ASP A 771 -1.88 -0.72 55.44
CA ASP A 771 -0.60 -0.69 56.18
C ASP A 771 0.00 -2.10 56.31
N THR A 772 -0.75 -3.16 56.00
CA THR A 772 -0.24 -4.55 55.95
C THR A 772 0.36 -4.94 54.59
N LEU A 773 0.30 -4.05 53.59
CA LEU A 773 0.73 -4.31 52.21
C LEU A 773 2.09 -3.62 51.95
N ASP A 774 3.18 -4.26 52.36
CA ASP A 774 4.51 -3.62 52.40
C ASP A 774 5.21 -3.50 51.03
N ASN A 775 4.97 -4.40 50.09
CA ASN A 775 5.69 -4.48 48.81
C ASN A 775 4.76 -4.31 47.60
N ILE A 776 5.04 -3.31 46.78
CA ILE A 776 4.22 -2.96 45.61
C ILE A 776 5.06 -2.83 44.34
N ILE A 777 4.39 -2.98 43.20
CA ILE A 777 4.95 -2.72 41.88
C ILE A 777 3.97 -1.88 41.05
N MET A 778 4.48 -0.82 40.44
CA MET A 778 3.75 0.00 39.49
C MET A 778 4.18 -0.40 38.07
N LEU A 779 3.20 -0.70 37.22
CA LEU A 779 3.42 -0.98 35.80
C LEU A 779 2.64 -0.03 34.90
N GLY A 780 3.33 0.62 33.97
CA GLY A 780 2.70 1.56 33.03
C GLY A 780 3.65 2.09 31.96
N TYR A 781 3.10 2.82 31.00
CA TYR A 781 3.83 3.39 29.88
C TYR A 781 4.15 4.88 30.12
N PRO A 782 5.43 5.28 30.12
CA PRO A 782 5.79 6.69 30.22
C PRO A 782 5.49 7.46 28.92
N PHE A 783 5.28 8.77 29.05
CA PHE A 783 5.02 9.76 28.01
C PHE A 783 6.33 10.23 27.39
N GLY A 784 6.30 10.47 26.08
CA GLY A 784 7.35 11.22 25.39
C GLY A 784 8.70 10.52 25.26
N VAL A 785 8.76 9.21 25.55
CA VAL A 785 9.84 8.35 25.06
C VAL A 785 9.24 7.52 23.91
N SER A 786 10.08 6.97 23.05
CA SER A 786 9.69 6.54 21.70
C SER A 786 8.58 5.48 21.68
N ARG A 787 8.03 5.18 20.50
CA ARG A 787 7.23 3.96 20.27
C ARG A 787 7.97 2.65 20.64
N PHE A 788 9.28 2.73 20.92
CA PHE A 788 10.12 1.67 21.50
C PHE A 788 10.00 1.51 23.03
N ASP A 789 9.12 2.26 23.69
CA ASP A 789 8.99 2.22 25.14
C ASP A 789 8.40 0.90 25.62
N ASN A 790 9.14 0.27 26.52
CA ASN A 790 8.69 -0.89 27.27
C ASN A 790 7.84 -0.44 28.46
N VAL A 791 6.98 -1.34 28.95
CA VAL A 791 6.30 -1.15 30.23
C VAL A 791 7.34 -0.81 31.29
N SER A 792 7.20 0.38 31.88
CA SER A 792 8.01 0.79 33.02
C SER A 792 7.56 0.02 34.25
N THR A 793 8.52 -0.59 34.95
CA THR A 793 8.27 -1.38 36.17
C THR A 793 9.04 -0.75 37.31
N ASN A 794 8.34 -0.18 38.28
CA ASN A 794 8.95 0.40 39.47
C ASN A 794 8.47 -0.35 40.71
N VAL A 795 9.39 -0.91 41.48
CA VAL A 795 9.12 -1.64 42.73
C VAL A 795 9.39 -0.71 43.91
N GLY A 796 8.49 -0.71 44.88
CA GLY A 796 8.53 0.18 46.04
C GLY A 796 7.59 -0.31 47.14
N LYS A 797 7.17 0.62 47.99
CA LYS A 797 6.39 0.38 49.20
C LYS A 797 5.27 1.39 49.37
N ILE A 798 4.26 0.98 50.13
CA ILE A 798 3.26 1.89 50.65
C ILE A 798 3.89 2.69 51.79
N VAL A 799 3.75 4.02 51.73
CA VAL A 799 4.26 4.95 52.74
C VAL A 799 3.20 5.24 53.79
N SER A 800 1.95 5.46 53.35
CA SER A 800 0.80 5.69 54.24
C SER A 800 -0.51 5.64 53.45
N TYR A 801 -1.60 5.28 54.11
CA TYR A 801 -2.96 5.49 53.62
C TYR A 801 -3.60 6.70 54.33
N GLN A 802 -4.12 7.65 53.55
CA GLN A 802 -4.74 8.88 54.07
C GLN A 802 -6.22 8.91 53.72
N LYS A 803 -7.05 8.72 54.74
CA LYS A 803 -8.50 8.86 54.63
C LYS A 803 -8.90 10.33 54.77
N ARG A 804 -9.67 10.85 53.82
CA ARG A 804 -10.10 12.25 53.81
C ARG A 804 -11.59 12.41 54.11
N THR A 805 -11.93 13.52 54.76
CA THR A 805 -13.31 13.92 55.03
C THR A 805 -13.90 14.80 53.92
N ASP A 806 -13.06 15.42 53.10
CA ASP A 806 -13.40 16.44 52.11
C ASP A 806 -12.80 16.18 50.71
N GLY A 807 -12.68 14.91 50.33
CA GLY A 807 -12.14 14.48 49.03
C GLY A 807 -11.88 12.98 48.98
N PRO A 808 -11.39 12.46 47.84
CA PRO A 808 -11.02 11.05 47.73
C PRO A 808 -9.82 10.71 48.62
N ASP A 809 -9.73 9.46 49.04
CA ASP A 809 -8.61 8.89 49.78
C ASP A 809 -7.39 8.71 48.87
N PHE A 810 -6.21 8.64 49.48
CA PHE A 810 -4.93 8.50 48.77
C PHE A 810 -4.06 7.43 49.45
N ILE A 811 -3.41 6.60 48.63
CA ILE A 811 -2.31 5.72 49.07
C ILE A 811 -1.02 6.38 48.62
N ASN A 812 -0.22 6.85 49.58
CA ASN A 812 1.09 7.42 49.29
C ASN A 812 2.09 6.28 49.08
N ILE A 813 2.90 6.40 48.03
CA ILE A 813 3.85 5.37 47.61
C ILE A 813 5.22 6.01 47.36
N ASP A 814 6.30 5.28 47.58
CA ASP A 814 7.68 5.77 47.39
C ASP A 814 8.22 5.53 45.96
N LEU A 815 7.32 5.56 44.97
CA LEU A 815 7.62 5.23 43.58
C LEU A 815 7.67 6.47 42.71
N THR A 816 8.75 6.69 41.94
CA THR A 816 8.79 7.82 40.99
C THR A 816 8.03 7.49 39.70
N ALA A 817 6.99 8.25 39.40
CA ALA A 817 6.25 8.16 38.14
C ALA A 817 6.75 9.18 37.10
N LYS A 818 6.81 8.78 35.83
CA LYS A 818 7.00 9.71 34.72
C LYS A 818 5.64 10.20 34.22
N SER A 819 5.62 11.31 33.50
CA SER A 819 4.46 11.71 32.68
C SER A 819 3.99 10.49 31.85
N GLY A 820 2.70 10.31 31.60
CA GLY A 820 2.13 9.15 30.87
C GLY A 820 1.80 7.93 31.73
N ASN A 821 2.39 7.80 32.92
CA ASN A 821 2.04 6.71 33.84
C ASN A 821 0.67 6.89 34.50
N SER A 822 -0.02 8.02 34.32
CA SER A 822 -1.36 8.21 34.87
C SER A 822 -2.32 7.13 34.38
N GLY A 823 -3.02 6.48 35.30
CA GLY A 823 -3.85 5.30 35.08
C GLY A 823 -3.12 3.95 35.23
N SER A 824 -1.83 3.93 35.53
CA SER A 824 -1.07 2.70 35.80
C SER A 824 -1.66 1.92 36.98
N GLY A 825 -1.61 0.59 36.89
CA GLY A 825 -1.91 -0.29 38.02
C GLY A 825 -0.79 -0.27 39.04
N VAL A 826 -1.14 -0.10 40.31
CA VAL A 826 -0.25 -0.36 41.45
C VAL A 826 -0.68 -1.68 42.08
N LEU A 827 0.18 -2.69 42.04
CA LEU A 827 -0.11 -4.06 42.43
C LEU A 827 0.64 -4.43 43.72
N ASN A 828 0.01 -5.23 44.57
CA ASN A 828 0.73 -5.94 45.63
C ASN A 828 1.63 -7.01 45.01
N LEU A 829 2.92 -6.99 45.36
CA LEU A 829 3.93 -7.82 44.71
C LEU A 829 3.78 -9.31 45.03
N GLU A 830 3.27 -9.66 46.21
CA GLU A 830 3.16 -11.04 46.68
C GLU A 830 1.87 -11.72 46.22
N GLN A 831 0.77 -10.99 46.21
CA GLN A 831 -0.57 -11.52 45.95
C GLN A 831 -1.06 -11.26 44.51
N GLY A 832 -0.48 -10.28 43.83
CA GLY A 832 -0.80 -9.95 42.43
C GLY A 832 -1.99 -9.02 42.22
N TYR A 833 -2.70 -8.64 43.29
CA TYR A 833 -3.87 -7.77 43.18
C TYR A 833 -3.49 -6.31 42.90
N ALA A 834 -4.27 -5.65 42.05
CA ALA A 834 -4.28 -4.19 41.95
C ALA A 834 -4.88 -3.58 43.22
N ILE A 835 -4.07 -2.79 43.94
CA ILE A 835 -4.46 -2.11 45.17
C ILE A 835 -4.86 -0.65 44.90
N GLY A 836 -4.44 -0.09 43.76
CA GLY A 836 -4.82 1.26 43.37
C GLY A 836 -4.43 1.66 41.95
N VAL A 837 -4.92 2.82 41.53
CA VAL A 837 -4.71 3.43 40.21
C VAL A 837 -3.85 4.67 40.36
N LEU A 838 -2.69 4.74 39.71
CA LEU A 838 -1.74 5.84 39.84
C LEU A 838 -2.27 7.14 39.19
N CYS A 839 -2.25 8.27 39.90
CA CYS A 839 -2.81 9.55 39.42
C CYS A 839 -1.78 10.70 39.24
N GLY A 840 -0.46 10.47 39.33
CA GLY A 840 0.57 11.51 39.05
C GLY A 840 1.08 11.46 37.58
N ALA A 841 1.46 12.54 36.88
CA ALA A 841 1.83 13.90 37.25
C ALA A 841 1.07 14.97 36.43
N ASN A 842 0.61 16.05 37.09
CA ASN A 842 -0.05 17.18 36.45
C ASN A 842 0.98 18.15 35.83
N LEU A 843 0.83 18.47 34.54
CA LEU A 843 1.32 19.72 33.95
C LEU A 843 0.27 20.81 34.21
N SER A 844 0.57 21.81 35.05
CA SER A 844 -0.27 23.00 35.13
C SER A 844 -0.05 23.87 33.87
N HIS A 845 -1.12 24.53 33.41
CA HIS A 845 -1.13 25.38 32.21
C HIS A 845 -0.18 26.60 32.27
N ASP A 846 0.43 26.90 33.42
CA ASP A 846 1.15 28.17 33.66
C ASP A 846 2.65 28.02 33.97
N GLY A 847 3.24 26.84 33.80
CA GLY A 847 4.71 26.68 33.81
C GLY A 847 5.41 26.95 35.15
N ALA A 848 4.70 27.05 36.27
CA ALA A 848 5.28 27.06 37.61
C ALA A 848 5.45 25.62 38.13
N MET A 849 6.68 25.22 38.46
CA MET A 849 6.99 23.93 39.10
C MET A 849 6.23 23.75 40.43
N TYR A 850 5.74 22.54 40.75
CA TYR A 850 6.07 21.81 41.99
C TYR A 850 5.39 20.42 42.15
N GLN A 851 6.16 19.52 42.79
CA GLN A 851 5.89 18.20 43.40
C GLN A 851 5.53 16.99 42.50
N ASP A 852 6.48 16.05 42.41
CA ASP A 852 6.26 14.67 42.00
C ASP A 852 5.29 13.99 42.98
N VAL A 853 3.98 14.12 42.75
CA VAL A 853 2.99 13.50 43.63
C VAL A 853 2.86 12.02 43.27
N ASN A 854 3.55 11.18 44.03
CA ASN A 854 3.56 9.73 43.89
C ASN A 854 2.48 9.12 44.79
N TYR A 855 1.22 9.18 44.34
CA TYR A 855 0.10 8.52 45.01
C TYR A 855 -0.74 7.73 44.01
N CYS A 856 -1.48 6.75 44.53
CA CYS A 856 -2.55 6.10 43.80
C CYS A 856 -3.90 6.22 44.53
N ARG A 857 -4.97 6.13 43.76
CA ARG A 857 -6.34 6.03 44.25
C ARG A 857 -6.61 4.59 44.68
N PRO A 858 -7.16 4.36 45.88
CA PRO A 858 -7.61 3.04 46.31
C PRO A 858 -8.52 2.37 45.27
N ILE A 859 -8.34 1.07 45.06
CA ILE A 859 -9.17 0.31 44.10
C ILE A 859 -10.65 0.22 44.54
N SER A 860 -10.96 0.51 45.81
CA SER A 860 -12.33 0.63 46.30
C SER A 860 -13.17 1.61 45.48
N TYR A 861 -12.57 2.68 44.95
CA TYR A 861 -13.28 3.62 44.07
C TYR A 861 -13.72 3.02 42.73
N VAL A 862 -12.99 2.01 42.24
CA VAL A 862 -13.39 1.27 41.04
C VAL A 862 -14.60 0.38 41.36
N TRP A 863 -14.58 -0.30 42.51
CA TRP A 863 -15.74 -1.06 42.99
C TRP A 863 -16.98 -0.18 43.18
N ASP A 864 -16.83 0.97 43.86
CA ASP A 864 -17.92 1.93 44.07
C ASP A 864 -18.48 2.48 42.74
N LEU A 865 -17.61 2.66 41.73
CA LEU A 865 -18.04 3.09 40.39
C LEU A 865 -18.86 1.98 39.71
N ILE A 866 -18.46 0.72 39.84
CA ILE A 866 -19.21 -0.44 39.31
C ILE A 866 -20.58 -0.54 39.96
N VAL A 867 -20.63 -0.61 41.29
CA VAL A 867 -21.88 -0.78 42.06
C VAL A 867 -22.87 0.34 41.76
N ARG A 868 -22.45 1.61 41.83
CA ARG A 868 -23.33 2.75 41.57
C ARG A 868 -23.90 2.78 40.15
N ASN A 869 -23.14 2.34 39.14
CA ASN A 869 -23.66 2.30 37.76
C ASN A 869 -24.60 1.13 37.54
N GLN A 870 -24.35 -0.02 38.15
CA GLN A 870 -25.28 -1.16 38.08
C GLN A 870 -26.62 -0.87 38.77
N GLU A 871 -26.60 -0.20 39.93
CA GLU A 871 -27.83 0.24 40.60
C GLU A 871 -28.64 1.22 39.74
N LYS A 872 -27.97 2.14 39.04
CA LYS A 872 -28.61 3.05 38.07
C LYS A 872 -29.23 2.31 36.90
N GLU A 873 -28.55 1.31 36.34
CA GLU A 873 -29.08 0.47 35.24
C GLU A 873 -30.31 -0.35 35.67
N LEU A 874 -30.38 -0.79 36.94
CA LEU A 874 -31.55 -1.50 37.49
C LEU A 874 -32.72 -0.58 37.81
N SER A 875 -32.47 0.73 38.02
CA SER A 875 -33.48 1.73 38.36
C SER A 875 -34.12 2.43 37.15
N ASN A 876 -33.48 2.35 35.97
CA ASN A 876 -33.95 2.86 34.69
C ASN A 876 -34.60 1.73 33.87
#